data_AF-A0AAV6W4F4-F1
#
_entry.id   AF-A0AAV6W4F4-F1
#
_cell.length_a   1.000
_cell.length_b   1.000
_cell.length_c   1.000
_cell.angle_alpha   90.00
_cell.angle_beta   90.00
_cell.angle_gamma   90.00
#
_symmetry.space_group_name_H-M   'P 1'
#
loop_
_entity.id
_entity.type
_entity.pdbx_description
1 polymer ?
#
loop_
_entity_poly.entity_id
_entity_poly.type
_entity_poly.pdbx_seq_one_letter_code
_entity_poly.pdbx_strand_id
1 'polypeptide(L)'
;MVDRFHNGCFNRPVDKIALKKQKWKSWSLNKKYEKLGTFFKCQASSCECEGFKHTQLINPLQNPNETDLNSICTSCFHLLLEHVHHLENYSEDVVNGLLDIAVDLETMYVYAKREMEELTKELYTVVCKMLHDSIRQMTKPMIEGAIGKPPFETPSIAQIMKNFILYKYSHLPNEQFELHYKASLQLLLHINRAPLTNINTWQASNPTENSTVYHKLYTRWFLFCYVPTFCKSLQGYDCIKVFGPHFLRMTFSMFKTSILNKVSSEKITQELKTQLPKFLEDLECEILKDDSPIWNADYKPALHNQPQTPKSPPPTLPTFSSNSVNLDKGDAGEEVVIETMRSVKDFGKMLGPVTSTENAARDYVAHIEEKNRVIQLQVVSNSLTNTLDTQSRIWLVELQNLFARQLPEMPKSYITRFVFDPKHKNLALIEENHVIGGICFRMFPTQGFSEIVFCAVSLDKQVKGYGTHMMNHLKDYHVKRNILNFLTYGDKYAIGYFKKQGFTMDIKLPREIFTGFIKDYDEAKLMECKLNPKISYTELSKVLQIQKERVKNMISKIQSSSTKVYPGLNYFREGLSGIPIENIPGVADARKRPDKQIDADAKNPDILFQKLKRILIFVKNHSCAEQFLEPVNIEEYPEYYDLIKHPIDLKIMSERLTKRYYTSEKLFMADMQRLINNCKSFNAPTSEYYKQACVLETSKITNIKMTNADYAAGDNPEAAKKFLQGIIKRVDDLRAIVITDRDGIPIIKVTAPDIPDPVSKPNFLASVSLAVEQAGKLGNGTTRRIICVFNTIQVIHFNKSPLMISLIASSKANTGLLLNLESELNNFVEDLRTAISEP
;
A
#
# COMPACT_ATOMS: atom_id res chain seq x y z
N MET A 1 -14.35 1.45 -14.19
CA MET A 1 -13.86 0.09 -13.88
C MET A 1 -12.96 -0.47 -14.99
N VAL A 2 -12.36 0.37 -15.84
CA VAL A 2 -11.53 -0.06 -17.00
C VAL A 2 -10.02 0.07 -16.70
N ASP A 3 -9.61 0.48 -15.49
CA ASP A 3 -8.21 0.80 -15.16
C ASP A 3 -7.45 -0.32 -14.42
N ARG A 4 -7.85 -1.59 -14.55
CA ARG A 4 -7.23 -2.69 -13.79
C ARG A 4 -6.91 -3.95 -14.57
N PHE A 5 -6.43 -3.86 -15.81
CA PHE A 5 -6.04 -5.07 -16.55
C PHE A 5 -4.86 -4.87 -17.50
N HIS A 6 -3.74 -4.29 -17.04
CA HIS A 6 -2.60 -4.00 -17.92
C HIS A 6 -1.48 -5.05 -18.07
N ASN A 7 -1.39 -6.12 -17.28
CA ASN A 7 -0.22 -7.03 -17.40
C ASN A 7 -0.60 -8.48 -17.69
N GLY A 8 -0.11 -9.02 -18.81
CA GLY A 8 -0.07 -10.46 -19.08
C GLY A 8 -0.35 -10.84 -20.54
N CYS A 9 0.66 -10.67 -21.41
CA CYS A 9 1.10 -11.64 -22.42
C CYS A 9 2.00 -10.98 -23.46
N PHE A 10 3.22 -10.72 -23.04
CA PHE A 10 4.44 -10.85 -23.81
C PHE A 10 5.54 -10.93 -22.74
N ASN A 11 6.38 -11.96 -22.76
CA ASN A 11 7.68 -11.88 -22.08
C ASN A 11 8.50 -10.82 -22.81
N ARG A 12 8.19 -9.55 -22.57
CA ARG A 12 8.97 -8.39 -22.98
C ARG A 12 9.67 -7.82 -21.75
N PRO A 13 10.89 -7.31 -21.90
CA PRO A 13 11.75 -6.83 -20.82
C PRO A 13 11.26 -5.52 -20.17
N VAL A 14 9.96 -5.33 -19.95
CA VAL A 14 9.38 -4.17 -19.23
C VAL A 14 10.00 -4.06 -17.84
N ASP A 15 10.18 -5.18 -17.15
CA ASP A 15 10.82 -5.24 -15.84
C ASP A 15 12.31 -4.84 -15.91
N LYS A 16 13.04 -5.24 -16.97
CA LYS A 16 14.45 -4.83 -17.16
C LYS A 16 14.59 -3.34 -17.49
N ILE A 17 13.66 -2.79 -18.29
CA ILE A 17 13.63 -1.36 -18.62
C ILE A 17 13.35 -0.54 -17.35
N ALA A 18 12.37 -0.95 -16.54
CA ALA A 18 12.03 -0.29 -15.28
C ALA A 18 13.20 -0.34 -14.27
N LEU A 19 13.85 -1.50 -14.12
CA LEU A 19 15.05 -1.64 -13.28
C LEU A 19 16.20 -0.76 -13.77
N LYS A 20 16.39 -0.66 -15.10
CA LYS A 20 17.42 0.22 -15.69
C LYS A 20 17.13 1.69 -15.41
N LYS A 21 15.87 2.13 -15.53
CA LYS A 21 15.44 3.49 -15.16
C LYS A 21 15.71 3.79 -13.69
N GLN A 22 15.32 2.88 -12.78
CA GLN A 22 15.57 3.04 -11.34
C GLN A 22 17.08 3.13 -11.04
N LYS A 23 17.89 2.27 -11.68
CA LYS A 23 19.35 2.31 -11.56
C LYS A 23 19.93 3.66 -11.99
N TRP A 24 19.49 4.21 -13.13
CA TRP A 24 20.00 5.50 -13.63
C TRP A 24 19.58 6.67 -12.73
N LYS A 25 18.37 6.62 -12.16
CA LYS A 25 17.91 7.62 -11.18
C LYS A 25 18.70 7.59 -9.87
N SER A 26 19.26 6.44 -9.49
CA SER A 26 20.12 6.30 -8.30
C SER A 26 21.57 6.75 -8.50
N TRP A 27 21.96 7.14 -9.71
CA TRP A 27 23.31 7.67 -9.97
C TRP A 27 23.55 9.02 -9.28
N SER A 28 24.82 9.36 -9.06
CA SER A 28 25.21 10.71 -8.66
C SER A 28 24.85 11.72 -9.75
N LEU A 29 24.61 12.98 -9.37
CA LEU A 29 24.22 14.04 -10.29
C LEU A 29 25.19 14.20 -11.46
N ASN A 30 26.51 14.19 -11.18
CA ASN A 30 27.54 14.29 -12.23
C ASN A 30 27.44 13.17 -13.27
N LYS A 31 27.14 11.94 -12.83
CA LYS A 31 26.97 10.79 -13.73
C LYS A 31 25.67 10.88 -14.54
N LYS A 32 24.62 11.49 -13.98
CA LYS A 32 23.40 11.83 -14.74
C LYS A 32 23.72 12.85 -15.83
N TYR A 33 24.46 13.89 -15.49
CA TYR A 33 24.89 14.93 -16.43
C TYR A 33 25.79 14.40 -17.53
N GLU A 34 26.75 13.54 -17.21
CA GLU A 34 27.59 12.87 -18.22
C GLU A 34 26.75 12.15 -19.27
N LYS A 35 25.73 11.41 -18.82
CA LYS A 35 24.87 10.66 -19.71
C LYS A 35 23.96 11.55 -20.54
N LEU A 36 23.43 12.62 -19.96
CA LEU A 36 22.57 13.55 -20.68
C LEU A 36 23.36 14.47 -21.62
N GLY A 37 24.60 14.81 -21.27
CA GLY A 37 25.51 15.65 -22.06
C GLY A 37 25.76 15.08 -23.45
N THR A 38 25.59 13.76 -23.67
CA THR A 38 25.71 13.16 -25.00
C THR A 38 24.62 13.61 -25.98
N PHE A 39 23.54 14.24 -25.50
CA PHE A 39 22.40 14.70 -26.31
C PHE A 39 22.34 16.23 -26.47
N PHE A 40 23.16 16.98 -25.73
CA PHE A 40 23.08 18.43 -25.68
C PHE A 40 24.24 19.09 -26.43
N LYS A 41 23.92 20.16 -27.15
CA LYS A 41 24.93 20.98 -27.82
C LYS A 41 25.86 21.64 -26.81
N CYS A 42 27.13 21.76 -27.18
CA CYS A 42 28.09 22.58 -26.42
C CYS A 42 27.66 24.06 -26.48
N GLN A 43 27.68 24.72 -25.32
CA GLN A 43 27.27 26.12 -25.17
C GLN A 43 28.43 27.11 -25.31
N ALA A 44 29.66 26.61 -25.43
CA ALA A 44 30.84 27.43 -25.73
C ALA A 44 30.68 28.23 -27.03
N SER A 45 31.19 29.46 -27.00
CA SER A 45 31.11 30.41 -28.12
C SER A 45 31.66 29.78 -29.41
N SER A 46 30.93 29.92 -30.52
CA SER A 46 31.35 29.43 -31.85
C SER A 46 31.63 27.92 -31.94
N CYS A 47 31.06 27.10 -31.04
CA CYS A 47 31.17 25.65 -31.07
C CYS A 47 29.97 24.98 -31.77
N GLU A 48 30.23 24.04 -32.69
CA GLU A 48 29.19 23.26 -33.40
C GLU A 48 29.01 21.84 -32.84
N CYS A 49 29.51 21.57 -31.63
CA CYS A 49 29.41 20.23 -31.04
C CYS A 49 27.97 19.91 -30.64
N GLU A 50 27.46 18.78 -31.13
CA GLU A 50 26.07 18.35 -30.89
C GLU A 50 25.88 17.46 -29.65
N GLY A 51 26.96 17.05 -28.98
CA GLY A 51 26.90 16.14 -27.85
C GLY A 51 28.28 15.79 -27.29
N PHE A 52 28.35 15.69 -25.97
CA PHE A 52 29.55 15.30 -25.24
C PHE A 52 30.02 13.88 -25.61
N LYS A 53 31.34 13.70 -25.81
CA LYS A 53 31.97 12.39 -26.05
C LYS A 53 33.18 12.19 -25.14
N HIS A 54 33.12 11.20 -24.25
CA HIS A 54 34.13 10.93 -23.22
C HIS A 54 35.43 10.31 -23.78
N THR A 55 36.59 10.68 -23.23
CA THR A 55 37.92 10.06 -23.46
C THR A 55 38.15 8.92 -22.45
N GLN A 56 38.35 7.68 -22.87
CA GLN A 56 38.80 6.61 -21.95
C GLN A 56 40.31 6.72 -21.65
N LEU A 57 40.78 7.85 -21.10
CA LEU A 57 42.12 7.91 -20.51
C LEU A 57 42.00 7.49 -19.05
N ILE A 58 42.20 6.20 -18.79
CA ILE A 58 42.19 5.60 -17.46
C ILE A 58 43.32 6.23 -16.64
N ASN A 59 42.97 7.11 -15.71
CA ASN A 59 43.90 7.57 -14.68
C ASN A 59 43.87 6.52 -13.54
N PRO A 60 44.95 5.76 -13.27
CA PRO A 60 44.91 4.60 -12.36
C PRO A 60 44.62 4.92 -10.89
N LEU A 61 44.52 6.21 -10.55
CA LEU A 61 44.34 6.72 -9.19
C LEU A 61 42.93 7.28 -8.92
N GLN A 62 42.04 7.34 -9.92
CA GLN A 62 40.66 7.79 -9.73
C GLN A 62 39.70 6.61 -9.59
N ASN A 63 38.82 6.72 -8.58
CA ASN A 63 37.75 5.76 -8.33
C ASN A 63 36.84 5.71 -9.58
N PRO A 64 36.60 4.56 -10.21
CA PRO A 64 35.86 4.45 -11.50
C PRO A 64 34.37 4.84 -11.44
N ASN A 65 33.92 5.38 -10.30
CA ASN A 65 32.52 5.76 -10.05
C ASN A 65 32.31 7.27 -9.86
N GLU A 66 33.35 8.10 -9.89
CA GLU A 66 33.22 9.56 -9.80
C GLU A 66 33.46 10.21 -11.16
N THR A 67 32.39 10.70 -11.78
CA THR A 67 32.50 11.54 -12.98
C THR A 67 32.86 12.96 -12.58
N ASP A 68 33.89 13.52 -13.20
CA ASP A 68 34.32 14.91 -13.04
C ASP A 68 33.61 15.81 -14.08
N LEU A 69 32.96 16.89 -13.64
CA LEU A 69 32.35 17.87 -14.56
C LEU A 69 33.39 18.60 -15.43
N ASN A 70 34.66 18.50 -15.04
CA ASN A 70 35.80 18.98 -15.81
C ASN A 70 36.30 17.98 -16.87
N SER A 71 35.61 16.85 -17.08
CA SER A 71 35.95 15.95 -18.19
C SER A 71 35.86 16.66 -19.54
N ILE A 72 36.84 16.43 -20.41
CA ILE A 72 36.98 17.12 -21.70
C ILE A 72 36.32 16.31 -22.82
N CYS A 73 35.47 16.96 -23.60
CA CYS A 73 34.82 16.38 -24.77
C CYS A 73 35.84 16.12 -25.88
N THR A 74 35.88 14.89 -26.41
CA THR A 74 36.77 14.52 -27.51
C THR A 74 36.42 15.14 -28.86
N SER A 75 35.20 15.64 -29.01
CA SER A 75 34.75 16.23 -30.29
C SER A 75 35.07 17.72 -30.39
N CYS A 76 35.02 18.46 -29.29
CA CYS A 76 35.22 19.92 -29.31
C CYS A 76 36.22 20.44 -28.28
N PHE A 77 36.81 19.55 -27.47
CA PHE A 77 37.77 19.89 -26.43
C PHE A 77 37.26 20.85 -25.34
N HIS A 78 35.95 21.03 -25.23
CA HIS A 78 35.30 21.77 -24.13
C HIS A 78 34.85 20.84 -23.00
N LEU A 79 34.66 21.39 -21.80
CA LEU A 79 34.30 20.63 -20.59
C LEU A 79 32.88 20.04 -20.71
N LEU A 80 32.61 18.97 -19.95
CA LEU A 80 31.26 18.42 -19.78
C LEU A 80 30.31 19.50 -19.27
N LEU A 81 30.78 20.36 -18.35
CA LEU A 81 30.01 21.50 -17.84
C LEU A 81 29.42 22.38 -18.97
N GLU A 82 30.19 22.66 -20.03
CA GLU A 82 29.73 23.46 -21.19
C GLU A 82 28.60 22.80 -21.98
N HIS A 83 28.34 21.51 -21.77
CA HIS A 83 27.24 20.78 -22.41
C HIS A 83 26.00 20.67 -21.51
N VAL A 84 26.14 20.86 -20.19
CA VAL A 84 25.11 20.53 -19.19
C VAL A 84 24.80 21.65 -18.21
N HIS A 85 25.53 22.78 -18.25
CA HIS A 85 25.35 23.91 -17.33
C HIS A 85 23.90 24.40 -17.26
N HIS A 86 23.18 24.43 -18.38
CA HIS A 86 21.75 24.77 -18.38
C HIS A 86 20.85 23.84 -17.56
N LEU A 87 21.27 22.59 -17.29
CA LEU A 87 20.54 21.63 -16.45
C LEU A 87 20.64 21.98 -14.96
N GLU A 88 21.63 22.76 -14.52
CA GLU A 88 21.76 23.20 -13.12
C GLU A 88 20.57 24.06 -12.66
N ASN A 89 19.90 24.71 -13.62
CA ASN A 89 18.70 25.50 -13.36
C ASN A 89 17.42 24.66 -13.19
N TYR A 90 17.50 23.34 -13.38
CA TYR A 90 16.35 22.44 -13.31
C TYR A 90 16.43 21.51 -12.09
N SER A 91 15.26 21.22 -11.50
CA SER A 91 15.17 20.26 -10.40
C SER A 91 15.62 18.85 -10.83
N GLU A 92 16.09 18.06 -9.87
CA GLU A 92 16.50 16.67 -10.09
C GLU A 92 15.37 15.81 -10.70
N ASP A 93 14.10 16.13 -10.43
CA ASP A 93 12.96 15.43 -11.02
C ASP A 93 12.88 15.61 -12.54
N VAL A 94 13.22 16.78 -13.07
CA VAL A 94 13.28 17.05 -14.52
C VAL A 94 14.43 16.27 -15.15
N VAL A 95 15.60 16.29 -14.51
CA VAL A 95 16.78 15.51 -14.92
C VAL A 95 16.45 14.01 -14.95
N ASN A 96 15.79 13.50 -13.91
CA ASN A 96 15.31 12.12 -13.83
C ASN A 96 14.28 11.79 -14.92
N GLY A 97 13.44 12.76 -15.31
CA GLY A 97 12.52 12.64 -16.43
C GLY A 97 13.23 12.50 -17.78
N LEU A 98 14.27 13.31 -18.03
CA LEU A 98 15.10 13.21 -19.23
C LEU A 98 15.84 11.86 -19.30
N LEU A 99 16.33 11.35 -18.16
CA LEU A 99 16.95 10.03 -18.09
C LEU A 99 15.96 8.90 -18.41
N ASP A 100 14.70 9.01 -18.00
CA ASP A 100 13.68 8.03 -18.37
C ASP A 100 13.47 7.97 -19.89
N ILE A 101 13.48 9.13 -20.56
CA ILE A 101 13.38 9.24 -22.02
C ILE A 101 14.65 8.64 -22.67
N ALA A 102 15.83 8.89 -22.13
CA ALA A 102 17.09 8.34 -22.63
C ALA A 102 17.15 6.81 -22.54
N VAL A 103 16.65 6.21 -21.44
CA VAL A 103 16.56 4.75 -21.32
C VAL A 103 15.57 4.17 -22.34
N ASP A 104 14.43 4.84 -22.53
CA ASP A 104 13.44 4.43 -23.54
C ASP A 104 14.03 4.51 -24.96
N LEU A 105 14.79 5.57 -25.27
CA LEU A 105 15.49 5.75 -26.55
C LEU A 105 16.49 4.62 -26.81
N GLU A 106 17.36 4.30 -25.84
CA GLU A 106 18.32 3.18 -25.99
C GLU A 106 17.59 1.85 -26.21
N THR A 107 16.46 1.66 -25.53
CA THR A 107 15.64 0.47 -25.69
C THR A 107 15.02 0.40 -27.09
N MET A 108 14.48 1.51 -27.59
CA MET A 108 13.86 1.57 -28.92
C MET A 108 14.90 1.35 -30.01
N TYR A 109 16.12 1.87 -29.83
CA TYR A 109 17.22 1.65 -30.76
C TYR A 109 17.60 0.17 -30.86
N VAL A 110 17.64 -0.56 -29.75
CA VAL A 110 17.87 -2.01 -29.74
C VAL A 110 16.76 -2.76 -30.47
N TYR A 111 15.50 -2.35 -30.29
CA TYR A 111 14.38 -2.95 -31.03
C TYR A 111 14.43 -2.66 -32.52
N ALA A 112 14.67 -1.40 -32.92
CA ALA A 112 14.85 -1.02 -34.32
C ALA A 112 15.97 -1.82 -35.02
N LYS A 113 17.07 -2.09 -34.30
CA LYS A 113 18.20 -2.87 -34.83
C LYS A 113 17.88 -4.36 -34.99
N ARG A 114 17.03 -4.92 -34.13
CA ARG A 114 16.64 -6.34 -34.15
C ARG A 114 15.45 -6.63 -35.06
N GLU A 115 14.70 -5.61 -35.44
CA GLU A 115 13.53 -5.76 -36.28
C GLU A 115 13.93 -6.09 -37.72
N MET A 116 13.32 -7.14 -38.26
CA MET A 116 13.61 -7.62 -39.62
C MET A 116 12.61 -7.04 -40.64
N GLU A 117 11.41 -6.68 -40.18
CA GLU A 117 10.37 -6.14 -41.03
C GLU A 117 10.57 -4.62 -41.22
N GLU A 118 10.69 -4.19 -42.48
CA GLU A 118 11.14 -2.85 -42.85
C GLU A 118 10.21 -1.73 -42.37
N LEU A 119 8.89 -1.92 -42.47
CA LEU A 119 7.93 -0.92 -42.04
C LEU A 119 7.94 -0.75 -40.51
N THR A 120 7.91 -1.85 -39.76
CA THR A 120 7.96 -1.83 -38.29
C THR A 120 9.27 -1.23 -37.80
N LYS A 121 10.37 -1.50 -38.52
CA LYS A 121 11.67 -0.88 -38.27
C LYS A 121 11.65 0.63 -38.52
N GLU A 122 10.99 1.09 -39.57
CA GLU A 122 10.77 2.53 -39.83
C GLU A 122 9.97 3.17 -38.68
N LEU A 123 8.89 2.53 -38.22
CA LEU A 123 8.10 3.02 -37.09
C LEU A 123 8.93 3.12 -35.79
N TYR A 124 9.75 2.12 -35.47
CA TYR A 124 10.68 2.24 -34.33
C TYR A 124 11.68 3.38 -34.52
N THR A 125 12.16 3.61 -35.75
CA THR A 125 13.09 4.71 -36.07
C THR A 125 12.44 6.07 -35.88
N VAL A 126 11.18 6.23 -36.27
CA VAL A 126 10.36 7.43 -35.99
C VAL A 126 10.26 7.68 -34.49
N VAL A 127 10.00 6.62 -33.69
CA VAL A 127 9.95 6.74 -32.23
C VAL A 127 11.32 7.15 -31.65
N CYS A 128 12.42 6.54 -32.12
CA CYS A 128 13.77 6.91 -31.69
C CYS A 128 14.06 8.39 -31.96
N LYS A 129 13.74 8.88 -33.16
CA LYS A 129 13.95 10.28 -33.54
C LYS A 129 13.16 11.22 -32.62
N MET A 130 11.87 10.93 -32.39
CA MET A 130 11.03 11.71 -31.49
C MET A 130 11.58 11.75 -30.06
N LEU A 131 11.97 10.61 -29.48
CA LEU A 131 12.53 10.56 -28.12
C LEU A 131 13.85 11.33 -28.03
N HIS A 132 14.70 11.20 -29.05
CA HIS A 132 15.96 11.95 -29.15
C HIS A 132 15.72 13.47 -29.19
N ASP A 133 14.81 13.93 -30.05
CA ASP A 133 14.46 15.34 -30.17
C ASP A 133 13.83 15.88 -28.88
N SER A 134 13.06 15.05 -28.17
CA SER A 134 12.45 15.41 -26.87
C SER A 134 13.50 15.64 -25.78
N ILE A 135 14.57 14.82 -25.72
CA ILE A 135 15.69 15.06 -24.79
C ILE A 135 16.39 16.36 -25.14
N ARG A 136 16.73 16.53 -26.42
CA ARG A 136 17.48 17.70 -26.92
C ARG A 136 16.73 19.02 -26.71
N GLN A 137 15.40 19.01 -26.86
CA GLN A 137 14.55 20.19 -26.67
C GLN A 137 14.02 20.30 -25.23
N MET A 138 14.29 19.32 -24.37
CA MET A 138 13.73 19.20 -23.01
C MET A 138 12.20 19.26 -22.98
N THR A 139 11.54 18.65 -23.98
CA THR A 139 10.08 18.58 -24.11
C THR A 139 9.56 17.17 -23.84
N LYS A 140 8.25 17.06 -23.60
CA LYS A 140 7.61 15.74 -23.47
C LYS A 140 7.43 15.13 -24.86
N PRO A 141 7.76 13.85 -25.07
CA PRO A 141 7.58 13.21 -26.38
C PRO A 141 6.10 13.10 -26.73
N MET A 142 5.75 13.62 -27.90
CA MET A 142 4.40 13.62 -28.44
C MET A 142 4.41 13.11 -29.88
N ILE A 143 3.49 12.19 -30.19
CA ILE A 143 3.32 11.68 -31.54
C ILE A 143 2.54 12.73 -32.34
N GLU A 144 3.24 13.42 -33.25
CA GLU A 144 2.67 14.42 -34.15
C GLU A 144 2.60 13.92 -35.60
N GLY A 145 1.60 14.37 -36.37
CA GLY A 145 1.50 14.09 -37.80
C GLY A 145 0.10 13.71 -38.32
N ALA A 146 0.04 13.42 -39.62
CA ALA A 146 -1.19 13.14 -40.39
C ALA A 146 -1.91 11.82 -40.04
N ILE A 147 -1.44 11.08 -39.03
CA ILE A 147 -2.02 9.80 -38.61
C ILE A 147 -3.27 9.96 -37.72
N GLY A 148 -3.55 11.18 -37.24
CA GLY A 148 -4.71 11.50 -36.39
C GLY A 148 -4.46 11.24 -34.91
N LYS A 149 -5.35 11.74 -34.04
CA LYS A 149 -5.29 11.56 -32.58
C LYS A 149 -6.40 10.62 -32.09
N PRO A 150 -6.17 9.82 -31.04
CA PRO A 150 -7.20 8.98 -30.44
C PRO A 150 -8.30 9.83 -29.76
N PRO A 151 -9.56 9.34 -29.69
CA PRO A 151 -10.05 8.09 -30.27
C PRO A 151 -10.14 8.17 -31.80
N PHE A 152 -9.80 7.08 -32.48
CA PHE A 152 -9.78 7.01 -33.95
C PHE A 152 -11.13 6.63 -34.56
N GLU A 153 -11.96 5.90 -33.82
CA GLU A 153 -13.25 5.40 -34.29
C GLU A 153 -14.28 5.39 -33.15
N THR A 154 -15.55 5.56 -33.51
CA THR A 154 -16.71 5.50 -32.61
C THR A 154 -17.86 4.73 -33.27
N PRO A 155 -18.58 3.86 -32.56
CA PRO A 155 -18.37 3.46 -31.16
C PRO A 155 -17.08 2.67 -30.96
N SER A 156 -16.52 2.70 -29.75
CA SER A 156 -15.31 1.94 -29.41
C SER A 156 -15.59 0.42 -29.41
N ILE A 157 -14.57 -0.42 -29.58
CA ILE A 157 -14.69 -1.89 -29.49
C ILE A 157 -15.32 -2.30 -28.16
N ALA A 158 -14.98 -1.63 -27.05
CA ALA A 158 -15.61 -1.89 -25.75
C ALA A 158 -17.13 -1.64 -25.77
N GLN A 159 -17.58 -0.58 -26.44
CA GLN A 159 -18.99 -0.26 -26.59
C GLN A 159 -19.69 -1.23 -27.57
N ILE A 160 -19.04 -1.59 -28.67
CA ILE A 160 -19.53 -2.61 -29.62
C ILE A 160 -19.74 -3.94 -28.91
N MET A 161 -18.78 -4.35 -28.08
CA MET A 161 -18.87 -5.58 -27.29
C MET A 161 -20.03 -5.54 -26.31
N LYS A 162 -20.23 -4.40 -25.64
CA LYS A 162 -21.38 -4.20 -24.75
C LYS A 162 -22.70 -4.31 -25.51
N ASN A 163 -22.81 -3.66 -26.67
CA ASN A 163 -24.00 -3.73 -27.52
C ASN A 163 -24.27 -5.18 -27.96
N PHE A 164 -23.25 -5.91 -28.38
CA PHE A 164 -23.35 -7.32 -28.77
C PHE A 164 -23.89 -8.19 -27.64
N ILE A 165 -23.35 -8.09 -26.44
CA ILE A 165 -23.81 -8.88 -25.29
C ILE A 165 -25.27 -8.58 -24.96
N LEU A 166 -25.65 -7.32 -24.93
CA LEU A 166 -27.02 -6.90 -24.66
C LEU A 166 -27.99 -7.31 -25.78
N TYR A 167 -27.56 -7.24 -27.03
CA TYR A 167 -28.38 -7.62 -28.18
C TYR A 167 -28.59 -9.14 -28.24
N LYS A 168 -27.51 -9.92 -28.11
CA LYS A 168 -27.52 -11.36 -28.37
C LYS A 168 -27.91 -12.19 -27.15
N TYR A 169 -27.55 -11.77 -25.94
CA TYR A 169 -27.62 -12.64 -24.76
C TYR A 169 -28.50 -12.11 -23.62
N SER A 170 -29.09 -10.91 -23.72
CA SER A 170 -29.91 -10.31 -22.64
C SER A 170 -31.14 -11.12 -22.24
N HIS A 171 -31.63 -12.00 -23.11
CA HIS A 171 -32.77 -12.88 -22.85
C HIS A 171 -32.40 -14.14 -22.07
N LEU A 172 -31.10 -14.44 -21.91
CA LEU A 172 -30.63 -15.65 -21.23
C LEU A 172 -30.74 -15.51 -19.70
N PRO A 173 -30.86 -16.64 -18.97
CA PRO A 173 -30.76 -16.64 -17.51
C PRO A 173 -29.42 -16.04 -17.02
N ASN A 174 -29.44 -15.40 -15.85
CA ASN A 174 -28.29 -14.67 -15.29
C ASN A 174 -26.98 -15.48 -15.29
N GLU A 175 -27.04 -16.79 -15.02
CA GLU A 175 -25.85 -17.66 -14.99
C GLU A 175 -25.20 -17.84 -16.38
N GLN A 176 -26.01 -18.02 -17.42
CA GLN A 176 -25.51 -18.15 -18.80
C GLN A 176 -25.07 -16.79 -19.36
N PHE A 177 -25.81 -15.73 -19.05
CA PHE A 177 -25.43 -14.36 -19.39
C PHE A 177 -24.05 -14.00 -18.83
N GLU A 178 -23.81 -14.32 -17.54
CA GLU A 178 -22.53 -14.06 -16.87
C GLU A 178 -21.36 -14.79 -17.54
N LEU A 179 -21.59 -15.98 -18.11
CA LEU A 179 -20.56 -16.74 -18.80
C LEU A 179 -20.17 -16.11 -20.15
N HIS A 180 -21.16 -15.63 -20.93
CA HIS A 180 -20.89 -14.85 -22.15
C HIS A 180 -20.26 -13.49 -21.84
N TYR A 181 -20.66 -12.86 -20.73
CA TYR A 181 -20.02 -11.64 -20.24
C TYR A 181 -18.54 -11.89 -19.90
N LYS A 182 -18.21 -12.98 -19.20
CA LYS A 182 -16.81 -13.38 -18.93
C LYS A 182 -16.03 -13.66 -20.22
N ALA A 183 -16.62 -14.35 -21.20
CA ALA A 183 -15.99 -14.59 -22.50
C ALA A 183 -15.66 -13.27 -23.22
N SER A 184 -16.57 -12.30 -23.17
CA SER A 184 -16.34 -10.97 -23.74
C SER A 184 -15.16 -10.24 -23.10
N LEU A 185 -15.01 -10.33 -21.77
CA LEU A 185 -13.90 -9.71 -21.05
C LEU A 185 -12.55 -10.34 -21.43
N GLN A 186 -12.53 -11.67 -21.65
CA GLN A 186 -11.32 -12.36 -22.12
C GLN A 186 -10.92 -11.93 -23.52
N LEU A 187 -11.89 -11.79 -24.44
CA LEU A 187 -11.62 -11.27 -25.78
C LEU A 187 -11.11 -9.82 -25.75
N LEU A 188 -11.78 -8.93 -25.00
CA LEU A 188 -11.32 -7.54 -24.86
C LEU A 188 -9.91 -7.45 -24.26
N LEU A 189 -9.60 -8.29 -23.29
CA LEU A 189 -8.27 -8.41 -22.70
C LEU A 189 -7.23 -8.88 -23.73
N HIS A 190 -7.60 -9.87 -24.55
CA HIS A 190 -6.75 -10.40 -25.60
C HIS A 190 -6.46 -9.34 -26.67
N ILE A 191 -7.48 -8.62 -27.16
CA ILE A 191 -7.34 -7.55 -28.16
C ILE A 191 -6.36 -6.46 -27.68
N ASN A 192 -6.42 -6.08 -26.39
CA ASN A 192 -5.50 -5.08 -25.84
C ASN A 192 -4.04 -5.53 -25.73
N ARG A 193 -3.76 -6.84 -25.76
CA ARG A 193 -2.43 -7.39 -25.41
C ARG A 193 -1.76 -8.15 -26.55
N ALA A 194 -2.54 -8.80 -27.40
CA ALA A 194 -2.03 -9.58 -28.52
C ALA A 194 -1.37 -8.65 -29.55
N PRO A 195 -0.28 -9.10 -30.20
CA PRO A 195 0.35 -8.31 -31.24
C PRO A 195 -0.55 -8.34 -32.48
N LEU A 196 -0.59 -7.26 -33.24
CA LEU A 196 -1.10 -7.36 -34.61
C LEU A 196 -0.08 -8.09 -35.49
N THR A 197 -0.60 -8.85 -36.46
CA THR A 197 0.21 -9.37 -37.55
C THR A 197 0.79 -8.20 -38.34
N ASN A 198 2.06 -8.30 -38.72
CA ASN A 198 2.66 -7.29 -39.61
C ASN A 198 1.90 -7.24 -40.95
N ILE A 199 2.06 -6.14 -41.68
CA ILE A 199 1.33 -5.88 -42.92
C ILE A 199 1.53 -6.97 -43.97
N ASN A 200 2.73 -7.52 -44.10
CA ASN A 200 3.06 -8.53 -45.11
C ASN A 200 2.33 -9.85 -44.82
N THR A 201 2.34 -10.30 -43.56
CA THR A 201 1.62 -11.51 -43.13
C THR A 201 0.10 -11.31 -43.20
N TRP A 202 -0.38 -10.10 -42.88
CA TRP A 202 -1.80 -9.77 -43.00
C TRP A 202 -2.27 -9.75 -44.46
N GLN A 203 -1.49 -9.14 -45.36
CA GLN A 203 -1.80 -9.09 -46.80
C GLN A 203 -1.78 -10.48 -47.43
N ALA A 204 -0.86 -11.35 -47.01
CA ALA A 204 -0.82 -12.74 -47.47
C ALA A 204 -2.08 -13.52 -47.08
N SER A 205 -2.72 -13.16 -45.96
CA SER A 205 -3.97 -13.77 -45.50
C SER A 205 -5.22 -13.13 -46.10
N ASN A 206 -5.12 -11.88 -46.60
CA ASN A 206 -6.22 -11.09 -47.15
C ASN A 206 -5.85 -10.48 -48.53
N PRO A 207 -5.60 -11.32 -49.56
CA PRO A 207 -5.05 -10.86 -50.84
C PRO A 207 -5.96 -9.93 -51.63
N THR A 208 -7.28 -9.96 -51.36
CA THR A 208 -8.30 -9.15 -52.04
C THR A 208 -8.55 -7.80 -51.39
N GLU A 209 -7.99 -7.54 -50.20
CA GLU A 209 -8.22 -6.30 -49.46
C GLU A 209 -7.10 -5.27 -49.69
N ASN A 210 -7.47 -3.98 -49.65
CA ASN A 210 -6.53 -2.88 -49.81
C ASN A 210 -5.67 -2.70 -48.54
N SER A 211 -4.37 -2.95 -48.68
CA SER A 211 -3.37 -2.87 -47.59
C SER A 211 -3.26 -1.49 -46.94
N THR A 212 -3.64 -0.41 -47.63
CA THR A 212 -3.46 0.97 -47.14
C THR A 212 -4.28 1.27 -45.89
N VAL A 213 -5.47 0.68 -45.77
CA VAL A 213 -6.33 0.87 -44.59
C VAL A 213 -5.74 0.15 -43.39
N TYR A 214 -5.32 -1.10 -43.56
CA TYR A 214 -4.65 -1.87 -42.52
C TYR A 214 -3.34 -1.21 -42.10
N HIS A 215 -2.55 -0.71 -43.05
CA HIS A 215 -1.31 0.01 -42.79
C HIS A 215 -1.50 1.18 -41.82
N LYS A 216 -2.55 1.98 -42.04
CA LYS A 216 -2.90 3.11 -41.18
C LYS A 216 -3.31 2.66 -39.77
N LEU A 217 -4.10 1.58 -39.68
CA LEU A 217 -4.54 1.00 -38.42
C LEU A 217 -3.37 0.38 -37.63
N TYR A 218 -2.49 -0.35 -38.32
CA TYR A 218 -1.28 -0.94 -37.74
C TYR A 218 -0.36 0.14 -37.20
N THR A 219 -0.09 1.20 -37.97
CA THR A 219 0.72 2.34 -37.53
C THR A 219 0.13 3.02 -36.29
N ARG A 220 -1.19 3.26 -36.26
CA ARG A 220 -1.88 3.83 -35.09
C ARG A 220 -1.79 2.91 -33.87
N TRP A 221 -2.04 1.62 -34.06
CA TRP A 221 -1.97 0.65 -32.97
C TRP A 221 -0.55 0.55 -32.42
N PHE A 222 0.44 0.51 -33.31
CA PHE A 222 1.85 0.38 -32.96
C PHE A 222 2.30 1.57 -32.09
N LEU A 223 2.03 2.79 -32.53
CA LEU A 223 2.48 4.02 -31.87
C LEU A 223 1.71 4.37 -30.60
N PHE A 224 0.38 4.18 -30.58
CA PHE A 224 -0.47 4.64 -29.46
C PHE A 224 -0.85 3.54 -28.47
N CYS A 225 -0.80 2.27 -28.86
CA CYS A 225 -1.21 1.15 -27.99
C CYS A 225 -0.01 0.26 -27.63
N TYR A 226 0.77 -0.18 -28.62
CA TYR A 226 1.78 -1.21 -28.43
C TYR A 226 3.12 -0.69 -27.86
N VAL A 227 3.77 0.27 -28.51
CA VAL A 227 5.05 0.83 -28.01
C VAL A 227 4.93 1.40 -26.59
N PRO A 228 3.87 2.14 -26.22
CA PRO A 228 3.68 2.64 -24.85
C PRO A 228 3.54 1.56 -23.77
N THR A 229 3.32 0.29 -24.15
CA THR A 229 3.34 -0.81 -23.16
C THR A 229 4.72 -0.97 -22.51
N PHE A 230 5.80 -0.67 -23.24
CA PHE A 230 7.18 -0.80 -22.77
C PHE A 230 8.01 0.50 -22.84
N CYS A 231 7.56 1.53 -23.56
CA CYS A 231 8.13 2.88 -23.58
C CYS A 231 7.24 3.85 -22.80
N LYS A 232 7.49 4.02 -21.50
CA LYS A 232 6.59 4.79 -20.60
C LYS A 232 6.70 6.31 -20.76
N SER A 233 7.68 6.80 -21.52
CA SER A 233 7.75 8.21 -21.89
C SER A 233 6.61 8.61 -22.82
N LEU A 234 6.04 7.67 -23.58
CA LEU A 234 4.90 7.91 -24.47
C LEU A 234 3.56 7.68 -23.78
N GLN A 235 2.55 8.44 -24.22
CA GLN A 235 1.18 8.24 -23.76
C GLN A 235 0.56 7.00 -24.41
N GLY A 236 0.20 6.02 -23.58
CA GLY A 236 -0.47 4.80 -24.01
C GLY A 236 -1.99 4.88 -23.90
N TYR A 237 -2.65 4.18 -24.82
CA TYR A 237 -4.11 4.04 -24.85
C TYR A 237 -4.51 2.57 -24.97
N ASP A 238 -5.67 2.22 -24.40
CA ASP A 238 -6.27 0.90 -24.61
C ASP A 238 -6.81 0.79 -26.04
N CYS A 239 -6.36 -0.23 -26.78
CA CYS A 239 -6.84 -0.51 -28.14
C CYS A 239 -8.37 -0.53 -28.21
N ILE A 240 -9.02 -1.21 -27.25
CA ILE A 240 -10.48 -1.34 -27.21
C ILE A 240 -11.25 -0.03 -26.98
N LYS A 241 -10.58 1.05 -26.54
CA LYS A 241 -11.20 2.37 -26.30
C LYS A 241 -11.02 3.31 -27.49
N VAL A 242 -9.92 3.18 -28.23
CA VAL A 242 -9.54 4.13 -29.28
C VAL A 242 -9.84 3.63 -30.68
N PHE A 243 -10.03 2.32 -30.85
CA PHE A 243 -10.45 1.70 -32.11
C PHE A 243 -11.90 1.23 -32.04
N GLY A 244 -12.48 0.95 -33.22
CA GLY A 244 -13.92 0.71 -33.42
C GLY A 244 -14.20 -0.27 -34.58
N PRO A 245 -15.27 -0.04 -35.37
CA PRO A 245 -15.76 -1.00 -36.35
C PRO A 245 -14.74 -1.46 -37.41
N HIS A 246 -13.96 -0.54 -38.00
CA HIS A 246 -13.06 -0.87 -39.10
C HIS A 246 -11.89 -1.70 -38.59
N PHE A 247 -11.28 -1.28 -37.48
CA PHE A 247 -10.24 -2.05 -36.82
C PHE A 247 -10.73 -3.46 -36.47
N LEU A 248 -11.91 -3.59 -35.87
CA LEU A 248 -12.44 -4.88 -35.46
C LEU A 248 -12.66 -5.79 -36.67
N ARG A 249 -13.28 -5.31 -37.74
CA ARG A 249 -13.49 -6.09 -38.98
C ARG A 249 -12.19 -6.63 -39.56
N MET A 250 -11.16 -5.80 -39.67
CA MET A 250 -9.89 -6.18 -40.31
C MET A 250 -9.00 -7.07 -39.44
N THR A 251 -9.24 -7.12 -38.12
CA THR A 251 -8.36 -7.81 -37.17
C THR A 251 -9.00 -8.99 -36.46
N PHE A 252 -10.33 -9.10 -36.44
CA PHE A 252 -11.05 -10.06 -35.61
C PHE A 252 -10.69 -11.51 -35.91
N SER A 253 -10.57 -11.90 -37.18
CA SER A 253 -10.19 -13.27 -37.57
C SER A 253 -8.84 -13.69 -36.96
N MET A 254 -7.87 -12.78 -36.91
CA MET A 254 -6.57 -13.04 -36.26
C MET A 254 -6.73 -13.24 -34.75
N PHE A 255 -7.51 -12.38 -34.10
CA PHE A 255 -7.73 -12.45 -32.65
C PHE A 255 -8.53 -13.68 -32.26
N LYS A 256 -9.53 -14.07 -33.07
CA LYS A 256 -10.30 -15.31 -32.93
C LYS A 256 -9.38 -16.53 -32.98
N THR A 257 -8.52 -16.61 -33.99
CA THR A 257 -7.57 -17.73 -34.12
C THR A 257 -6.55 -17.75 -32.98
N SER A 258 -5.99 -16.59 -32.63
CA SER A 258 -4.97 -16.47 -31.58
C SER A 258 -5.53 -16.81 -30.19
N ILE A 259 -6.73 -16.34 -29.85
CA ILE A 259 -7.34 -16.62 -28.54
C ILE A 259 -7.75 -18.09 -28.41
N LEU A 260 -8.25 -18.72 -29.47
CA LEU A 260 -8.61 -20.14 -29.46
C LEU A 260 -7.38 -21.05 -29.27
N ASN A 261 -6.27 -20.75 -29.95
CA ASN A 261 -5.01 -21.47 -29.79
C ASN A 261 -4.43 -21.31 -28.36
N LYS A 262 -4.57 -20.11 -27.81
CA LYS A 262 -4.11 -19.80 -26.44
C LYS A 262 -4.97 -20.49 -25.37
N VAL A 263 -6.29 -20.51 -25.55
CA VAL A 263 -7.23 -21.17 -24.64
C VAL A 263 -7.07 -22.69 -24.67
N SER A 264 -6.70 -23.24 -25.83
CA SER A 264 -6.37 -24.67 -25.98
C SER A 264 -5.10 -25.06 -25.22
N SER A 265 -4.12 -24.15 -25.13
CA SER A 265 -2.82 -24.39 -24.47
C SER A 265 -2.78 -23.99 -22.97
N GLU A 266 -3.62 -23.06 -22.52
CA GLU A 266 -3.66 -22.61 -21.12
C GLU A 266 -4.67 -23.42 -20.24
N LYS A 267 -4.39 -23.52 -18.94
CA LYS A 267 -5.28 -24.13 -17.93
C LYS A 267 -6.44 -23.18 -17.56
N ILE A 268 -7.27 -22.85 -18.54
CA ILE A 268 -8.51 -22.09 -18.38
C ILE A 268 -9.65 -23.03 -17.94
N THR A 269 -10.64 -22.52 -17.20
CA THR A 269 -11.80 -23.30 -16.72
C THR A 269 -12.54 -23.98 -17.88
N GLN A 270 -12.97 -25.22 -17.67
CA GLN A 270 -13.62 -26.05 -18.71
C GLN A 270 -14.89 -25.41 -19.28
N GLU A 271 -15.62 -24.66 -18.45
CA GLU A 271 -16.82 -23.89 -18.83
C GLU A 271 -16.51 -22.76 -19.83
N LEU A 272 -15.39 -22.07 -19.65
CA LEU A 272 -14.99 -20.99 -20.56
C LEU A 272 -14.42 -21.56 -21.87
N LYS A 273 -13.75 -22.72 -21.81
CA LYS A 273 -13.30 -23.45 -23.02
C LYS A 273 -14.47 -23.91 -23.90
N THR A 274 -15.59 -24.26 -23.30
CA THR A 274 -16.79 -24.71 -24.04
C THR A 274 -17.60 -23.54 -24.60
N GLN A 275 -17.70 -22.40 -23.89
CA GLN A 275 -18.51 -21.27 -24.36
C GLN A 275 -17.79 -20.29 -25.29
N LEU A 276 -16.47 -20.14 -25.17
CA LEU A 276 -15.73 -19.15 -25.95
C LEU A 276 -15.82 -19.36 -27.48
N PRO A 277 -15.72 -20.59 -28.04
CA PRO A 277 -15.86 -20.79 -29.48
C PRO A 277 -17.20 -20.29 -30.01
N LYS A 278 -18.30 -20.69 -29.35
CA LYS A 278 -19.66 -20.26 -29.71
C LYS A 278 -19.83 -18.74 -29.63
N PHE A 279 -19.31 -18.12 -28.57
CA PHE A 279 -19.32 -16.66 -28.42
C PHE A 279 -18.59 -15.96 -29.58
N LEU A 280 -17.43 -16.48 -29.99
CA LEU A 280 -16.64 -15.89 -31.09
C LEU A 280 -17.32 -16.07 -32.45
N GLU A 281 -17.99 -17.20 -32.68
CA GLU A 281 -18.80 -17.42 -33.88
C GLU A 281 -20.00 -16.49 -33.95
N ASP A 282 -20.77 -16.38 -32.85
CA ASP A 282 -21.90 -15.45 -32.76
C ASP A 282 -21.47 -14.00 -33.04
N LEU A 283 -20.31 -13.60 -32.49
CA LEU A 283 -19.76 -12.27 -32.70
C LEU A 283 -19.27 -12.08 -34.15
N GLU A 284 -18.62 -13.08 -34.75
CA GLU A 284 -18.20 -13.01 -36.16
C GLU A 284 -19.39 -12.80 -37.09
N CYS A 285 -20.48 -13.54 -36.86
CA CYS A 285 -21.71 -13.40 -37.64
C CYS A 285 -22.30 -12.00 -37.56
N GLU A 286 -22.21 -11.33 -36.41
CA GLU A 286 -22.67 -9.94 -36.27
C GLU A 286 -21.66 -8.94 -36.84
N ILE A 287 -20.36 -9.23 -36.79
CA ILE A 287 -19.32 -8.38 -37.39
C ILE A 287 -19.45 -8.33 -38.92
N LEU A 288 -19.84 -9.44 -39.53
CA LEU A 288 -20.02 -9.56 -40.99
C LEU A 288 -21.30 -8.87 -41.51
N LYS A 289 -22.23 -8.48 -40.63
CA LYS A 289 -23.47 -7.78 -40.98
C LYS A 289 -23.28 -6.27 -40.91
N ASP A 290 -23.54 -5.59 -42.02
CA ASP A 290 -23.42 -4.13 -42.11
C ASP A 290 -24.52 -3.39 -41.33
N ASP A 291 -25.70 -3.98 -41.23
CA ASP A 291 -26.88 -3.45 -40.53
C ASP A 291 -26.98 -3.88 -39.06
N SER A 292 -25.95 -4.57 -38.53
CA SER A 292 -26.01 -5.06 -37.15
C SER A 292 -26.16 -3.91 -36.14
N PRO A 293 -27.07 -4.01 -35.16
CA PRO A 293 -27.29 -2.96 -34.17
C PRO A 293 -26.09 -2.76 -33.23
N ILE A 294 -25.12 -3.70 -33.24
CA ILE A 294 -23.91 -3.60 -32.41
C ILE A 294 -23.06 -2.37 -32.78
N TRP A 295 -23.17 -1.89 -34.02
CA TRP A 295 -22.46 -0.71 -34.53
C TRP A 295 -23.09 0.62 -34.10
N ASN A 296 -24.30 0.60 -33.53
CA ASN A 296 -24.99 1.81 -33.11
C ASN A 296 -24.46 2.32 -31.76
N ALA A 297 -23.93 3.54 -31.74
CA ALA A 297 -23.41 4.18 -30.52
C ALA A 297 -24.49 4.40 -29.44
N ASP A 298 -25.75 4.57 -29.85
CA ASP A 298 -26.89 4.86 -28.96
C ASP A 298 -27.79 3.64 -28.72
N TYR A 299 -27.29 2.43 -28.98
CA TYR A 299 -28.06 1.20 -28.81
C TYR A 299 -28.66 1.08 -27.40
N LYS A 300 -29.98 0.86 -27.34
CA LYS A 300 -30.73 0.56 -26.10
C LYS A 300 -31.47 -0.76 -26.29
N PRO A 301 -31.43 -1.68 -25.32
CA PRO A 301 -32.19 -2.94 -25.40
C PRO A 301 -33.69 -2.66 -25.36
N ALA A 302 -34.46 -3.43 -26.14
CA ALA A 302 -35.92 -3.37 -26.12
C ALA A 302 -36.43 -3.91 -24.77
N LEU A 303 -37.22 -3.11 -24.04
CA LEU A 303 -37.89 -3.52 -22.80
C LEU A 303 -39.00 -4.52 -23.15
N HIS A 304 -38.79 -5.81 -22.87
CA HIS A 304 -39.86 -6.80 -22.92
C HIS A 304 -40.06 -7.54 -21.59
N ASN A 305 -41.31 -7.45 -21.13
CA ASN A 305 -42.03 -8.21 -20.08
C ASN A 305 -41.72 -7.93 -18.60
N GLN A 306 -42.40 -6.92 -18.05
CA GLN A 306 -42.89 -6.97 -16.66
C GLN A 306 -44.28 -7.63 -16.62
N PRO A 307 -44.57 -8.55 -15.68
CA PRO A 307 -45.91 -9.07 -15.47
C PRO A 307 -46.83 -7.98 -14.91
N GLN A 308 -48.02 -7.83 -15.52
CA GLN A 308 -49.06 -6.89 -15.10
C GLN A 308 -49.61 -7.26 -13.71
N THR A 309 -49.70 -6.27 -12.82
CA THR A 309 -50.49 -6.37 -11.58
C THR A 309 -51.80 -5.57 -11.70
N PRO A 310 -52.92 -6.00 -11.08
CA PRO A 310 -54.23 -5.39 -11.30
C PRO A 310 -54.37 -4.04 -10.58
N LYS A 311 -55.07 -3.10 -11.23
CA LYS A 311 -55.41 -1.77 -10.72
C LYS A 311 -56.33 -1.82 -9.49
N SER A 312 -56.06 -0.99 -8.49
CA SER A 312 -57.03 -0.59 -7.45
C SER A 312 -57.28 0.93 -7.49
N PRO A 313 -58.49 1.41 -7.12
CA PRO A 313 -58.94 2.79 -7.32
C PRO A 313 -58.46 3.77 -6.22
N PRO A 314 -58.55 5.10 -6.44
CA PRO A 314 -57.89 6.10 -5.59
C PRO A 314 -58.72 6.42 -4.33
N PRO A 315 -58.09 6.72 -3.18
CA PRO A 315 -58.81 7.22 -2.02
C PRO A 315 -59.00 8.73 -2.08
N THR A 316 -60.23 9.12 -1.74
CA THR A 316 -60.76 10.47 -1.59
C THR A 316 -60.22 11.15 -0.33
N LEU A 317 -59.96 12.46 -0.40
CA LEU A 317 -59.64 13.34 0.73
C LEU A 317 -60.84 13.54 1.67
N PRO A 318 -60.59 13.80 2.97
CA PRO A 318 -61.38 14.75 3.73
C PRO A 318 -60.57 15.99 4.12
N THR A 319 -61.31 17.10 4.19
CA THR A 319 -60.94 18.49 4.40
C THR A 319 -60.76 18.89 5.87
N PHE A 320 -60.04 20.01 6.05
CA PHE A 320 -59.60 20.71 7.27
C PHE A 320 -60.72 21.22 8.21
N SER A 321 -60.39 21.37 9.51
CA SER A 321 -60.48 22.66 10.26
C SER A 321 -59.84 22.48 11.67
N SER A 322 -58.71 23.16 11.93
CA SER A 322 -58.53 24.38 12.76
C SER A 322 -58.54 24.17 14.28
N ASN A 323 -57.37 24.28 14.92
CA ASN A 323 -57.09 25.41 15.82
C ASN A 323 -55.64 25.40 16.32
N SER A 324 -55.04 26.59 16.26
CA SER A 324 -53.71 26.96 16.71
C SER A 324 -53.67 27.17 18.23
N VAL A 325 -52.70 26.56 18.91
CA VAL A 325 -52.10 27.14 20.13
C VAL A 325 -50.58 26.91 20.06
N ASN A 326 -49.83 28.01 20.04
CA ASN A 326 -48.39 28.07 20.28
C ASN A 326 -48.14 27.95 21.80
N LEU A 327 -47.08 27.21 22.20
CA LEU A 327 -45.99 27.69 23.07
C LEU A 327 -45.13 26.49 23.57
N ASP A 328 -43.98 26.34 22.91
CA ASP A 328 -42.62 26.37 23.48
C ASP A 328 -42.07 25.22 24.38
N LYS A 329 -40.80 24.88 24.07
CA LYS A 329 -39.78 24.05 24.78
C LYS A 329 -40.07 22.54 24.82
N GLY A 330 -39.14 21.63 24.56
CA GLY A 330 -37.69 21.61 24.39
C GLY A 330 -37.25 20.14 24.57
N ASP A 331 -36.16 19.73 23.92
CA ASP A 331 -35.48 18.44 24.03
C ASP A 331 -36.24 17.12 23.80
N ALA A 332 -35.89 16.45 22.69
CA ALA A 332 -35.94 14.99 22.58
C ALA A 332 -34.50 14.46 22.48
N GLY A 333 -33.74 14.67 23.55
CA GLY A 333 -32.39 14.15 23.75
C GLY A 333 -32.39 12.82 24.50
N GLU A 334 -31.45 11.94 24.14
CA GLU A 334 -31.03 10.71 24.85
C GLU A 334 -32.04 9.58 25.09
N GLU A 335 -33.31 9.84 25.41
CA GLU A 335 -34.28 8.78 25.74
C GLU A 335 -34.56 7.84 24.56
N VAL A 336 -34.73 8.39 23.35
CA VAL A 336 -34.97 7.59 22.13
C VAL A 336 -33.77 6.71 21.79
N VAL A 337 -32.54 7.17 22.09
CA VAL A 337 -31.31 6.42 21.83
C VAL A 337 -31.15 5.29 22.85
N ILE A 338 -31.45 5.55 24.12
CA ILE A 338 -31.41 4.55 25.21
C ILE A 338 -32.51 3.50 25.02
N GLU A 339 -33.71 3.89 24.59
CA GLU A 339 -34.81 2.98 24.30
C GLU A 339 -34.52 2.08 23.07
N THR A 340 -33.87 2.65 22.03
CA THR A 340 -33.38 1.89 20.88
C THR A 340 -32.22 0.93 21.26
N MET A 341 -31.40 1.28 22.26
CA MET A 341 -30.36 0.39 22.80
C MET A 341 -30.91 -0.68 23.74
N ARG A 342 -32.08 -0.48 24.37
CA ARG A 342 -32.74 -1.50 25.20
C ARG A 342 -33.47 -2.57 24.39
N SER A 343 -33.92 -2.27 23.16
CA SER A 343 -34.54 -3.27 22.27
C SER A 343 -33.55 -4.31 21.70
N VAL A 344 -32.28 -4.27 22.11
CA VAL A 344 -31.15 -5.10 21.64
C VAL A 344 -31.23 -6.57 22.07
N LYS A 345 -32.19 -6.98 22.91
CA LYS A 345 -32.30 -8.38 23.39
C LYS A 345 -33.27 -9.29 22.62
N ASP A 346 -34.11 -8.75 21.71
CA ASP A 346 -35.08 -9.56 20.98
C ASP A 346 -34.61 -9.88 19.55
N PHE A 347 -33.88 -10.99 19.42
CA PHE A 347 -33.33 -11.50 18.15
C PHE A 347 -34.38 -12.05 17.17
N GLY A 348 -35.67 -12.05 17.52
CA GLY A 348 -36.72 -12.77 16.79
C GLY A 348 -37.61 -11.97 15.83
N LYS A 349 -37.57 -10.63 15.82
CA LYS A 349 -38.63 -9.82 15.16
C LYS A 349 -38.21 -8.96 13.97
N MET A 350 -36.99 -9.08 13.45
CA MET A 350 -36.57 -8.33 12.26
C MET A 350 -36.04 -9.24 11.14
N LEU A 351 -36.94 -10.04 10.57
CA LEU A 351 -36.80 -10.54 9.21
C LEU A 351 -37.87 -9.86 8.36
N GLY A 352 -37.49 -8.76 7.72
CA GLY A 352 -38.24 -8.25 6.57
C GLY A 352 -38.06 -9.18 5.36
N PRO A 353 -38.92 -9.07 4.34
CA PRO A 353 -38.87 -9.97 3.19
C PRO A 353 -37.52 -9.84 2.49
N VAL A 354 -36.84 -10.98 2.35
CA VAL A 354 -35.54 -11.09 1.69
C VAL A 354 -35.76 -10.89 0.19
N THR A 355 -35.62 -9.65 -0.27
CA THR A 355 -35.56 -9.33 -1.69
C THR A 355 -34.11 -9.07 -2.10
N SER A 356 -33.64 -9.89 -3.04
CA SER A 356 -32.52 -9.69 -3.98
C SER A 356 -31.11 -9.39 -3.41
N THR A 357 -30.26 -10.42 -3.47
CA THR A 357 -28.82 -10.45 -3.17
C THR A 357 -27.96 -9.69 -4.21
N GLU A 358 -27.91 -8.36 -4.11
CA GLU A 358 -26.88 -7.54 -4.79
C GLU A 358 -25.83 -6.94 -3.83
N ASN A 359 -25.91 -7.26 -2.53
CA ASN A 359 -25.00 -6.74 -1.49
C ASN A 359 -24.52 -7.82 -0.50
N ALA A 360 -24.38 -9.08 -0.93
CA ALA A 360 -23.77 -10.10 -0.08
C ALA A 360 -22.26 -9.80 0.08
N ALA A 361 -21.74 -9.92 1.30
CA ALA A 361 -20.31 -9.79 1.54
C ALA A 361 -19.52 -10.88 0.79
N ARG A 362 -18.26 -10.58 0.44
CA ARG A 362 -17.46 -11.45 -0.44
C ARG A 362 -17.24 -12.86 0.10
N ASP A 363 -17.28 -13.06 1.41
CA ASP A 363 -17.12 -14.33 2.11
C ASP A 363 -18.45 -15.00 2.49
N TYR A 364 -19.59 -14.40 2.11
CA TYR A 364 -20.93 -14.89 2.50
C TYR A 364 -21.19 -16.34 2.05
N VAL A 365 -20.77 -16.69 0.82
CA VAL A 365 -20.93 -18.05 0.28
C VAL A 365 -20.10 -19.05 1.10
N ALA A 366 -18.82 -18.75 1.34
CA ALA A 366 -17.94 -19.58 2.14
C ALA A 366 -18.46 -19.76 3.59
N HIS A 367 -18.98 -18.68 4.19
CA HIS A 367 -19.57 -18.74 5.52
C HIS A 367 -20.80 -19.67 5.59
N ILE A 368 -21.66 -19.66 4.57
CA ILE A 368 -22.80 -20.59 4.50
C ILE A 368 -22.32 -22.03 4.30
N GLU A 369 -21.35 -22.25 3.40
CA GLU A 369 -20.80 -23.58 3.14
C GLU A 369 -20.12 -24.18 4.40
N GLU A 370 -19.42 -23.37 5.20
CA GLU A 370 -18.87 -23.80 6.50
C GLU A 370 -19.98 -24.14 7.50
N LYS A 371 -21.01 -23.28 7.61
CA LYS A 371 -22.16 -23.54 8.49
C LYS A 371 -22.88 -24.84 8.13
N ASN A 372 -22.95 -25.16 6.84
CA ASN A 372 -23.53 -26.39 6.32
C ASN A 372 -22.56 -27.58 6.34
N ARG A 373 -21.34 -27.41 6.89
CA ARG A 373 -20.27 -28.42 6.96
C ARG A 373 -19.79 -28.95 5.60
N VAL A 374 -19.98 -28.19 4.53
CA VAL A 374 -19.45 -28.49 3.20
C VAL A 374 -17.94 -28.26 3.18
N ILE A 375 -17.50 -27.19 3.85
CA ILE A 375 -16.09 -26.87 4.05
C ILE A 375 -15.74 -26.80 5.54
N GLN A 376 -14.47 -27.05 5.86
CA GLN A 376 -13.93 -26.93 7.20
C GLN A 376 -12.55 -26.29 7.18
N LEU A 377 -12.21 -25.51 8.22
CA LEU A 377 -10.87 -24.96 8.40
C LEU A 377 -10.17 -25.63 9.58
N GLN A 378 -8.94 -26.09 9.36
CA GLN A 378 -8.12 -26.70 10.41
C GLN A 378 -6.70 -26.16 10.39
N VAL A 379 -6.12 -25.96 11.58
CA VAL A 379 -4.71 -25.58 11.72
C VAL A 379 -3.90 -26.85 11.94
N VAL A 380 -3.03 -27.16 11.00
CA VAL A 380 -2.19 -28.36 10.96
C VAL A 380 -0.72 -27.94 11.03
N SER A 381 0.07 -28.64 11.83
CA SER A 381 1.52 -28.40 11.97
C SER A 381 2.26 -29.72 12.05
N ASN A 382 3.49 -29.74 11.53
CA ASN A 382 4.35 -30.90 11.71
C ASN A 382 4.83 -31.00 13.17
N SER A 383 5.07 -32.21 13.67
CA SER A 383 5.65 -32.44 14.99
C SER A 383 6.79 -33.45 14.90
N LEU A 384 7.90 -33.17 15.59
CA LEU A 384 9.05 -34.07 15.67
C LEU A 384 8.93 -35.08 16.82
N THR A 385 7.99 -34.86 17.74
CA THR A 385 7.86 -35.64 18.99
C THR A 385 6.60 -36.50 19.01
N ASN A 386 5.53 -36.05 18.35
CA ASN A 386 4.23 -36.75 18.35
C ASN A 386 3.97 -37.41 17.00
N THR A 387 3.44 -38.64 17.01
CA THR A 387 2.96 -39.29 15.79
C THR A 387 1.71 -38.57 15.29
N LEU A 388 1.85 -37.85 14.17
CA LEU A 388 0.73 -37.20 13.51
C LEU A 388 -0.27 -38.24 12.99
N ASP A 389 -1.55 -37.93 13.11
CA ASP A 389 -2.59 -38.73 12.49
C ASP A 389 -2.39 -38.77 10.96
N THR A 390 -2.84 -39.86 10.35
CA THR A 390 -2.66 -40.10 8.91
C THR A 390 -3.29 -38.99 8.07
N GLN A 391 -4.39 -38.40 8.53
CA GLN A 391 -5.12 -37.37 7.80
C GLN A 391 -4.37 -36.02 7.79
N SER A 392 -3.84 -35.60 8.95
CA SER A 392 -2.99 -34.39 9.05
C SER A 392 -1.76 -34.45 8.16
N ARG A 393 -1.15 -35.64 8.02
CA ARG A 393 -0.02 -35.83 7.09
C ARG A 393 -0.46 -35.68 5.63
N ILE A 394 -1.61 -36.25 5.27
CA ILE A 394 -2.19 -36.09 3.92
C ILE A 394 -2.43 -34.61 3.65
N TRP A 395 -3.05 -33.87 4.58
CA TRP A 395 -3.30 -32.43 4.40
C TRP A 395 -2.01 -31.61 4.27
N LEU A 396 -0.94 -31.92 5.01
CA LEU A 396 0.35 -31.23 4.83
C LEU A 396 0.95 -31.50 3.43
N VAL A 397 0.84 -32.73 2.92
CA VAL A 397 1.28 -33.08 1.56
C VAL A 397 0.41 -32.38 0.51
N GLU A 398 -0.91 -32.34 0.70
CA GLU A 398 -1.82 -31.65 -0.22
C GLU A 398 -1.59 -30.13 -0.20
N LEU A 399 -1.35 -29.52 0.97
CA LEU A 399 -0.96 -28.12 1.10
C LEU A 399 0.35 -27.82 0.36
N GLN A 400 1.36 -28.67 0.51
CA GLN A 400 2.63 -28.53 -0.20
C GLN A 400 2.43 -28.61 -1.72
N ASN A 401 1.62 -29.54 -2.21
CA ASN A 401 1.29 -29.64 -3.63
C ASN A 401 0.40 -28.48 -4.12
N LEU A 402 -0.48 -27.93 -3.27
CA LEU A 402 -1.27 -26.75 -3.57
C LEU A 402 -0.35 -25.53 -3.74
N PHE A 403 0.51 -25.25 -2.76
CA PHE A 403 1.44 -24.12 -2.83
C PHE A 403 2.40 -24.27 -4.02
N ALA A 404 2.94 -25.47 -4.28
CA ALA A 404 3.84 -25.68 -5.42
C ALA A 404 3.15 -25.46 -6.77
N ARG A 405 1.84 -25.70 -6.87
CA ARG A 405 1.06 -25.42 -8.09
C ARG A 405 0.69 -23.94 -8.24
N GLN A 406 0.38 -23.28 -7.13
CA GLN A 406 -0.12 -21.89 -7.13
C GLN A 406 0.99 -20.84 -7.05
N LEU A 407 2.18 -21.21 -6.59
CA LEU A 407 3.36 -20.34 -6.44
C LEU A 407 4.53 -20.90 -7.27
N PRO A 408 4.49 -20.81 -8.61
CA PRO A 408 5.46 -21.45 -9.50
C PRO A 408 6.89 -20.89 -9.37
N GLU A 409 7.02 -19.64 -8.93
CA GLU A 409 8.33 -18.99 -8.66
C GLU A 409 9.02 -19.56 -7.41
N MET A 410 8.30 -20.32 -6.57
CA MET A 410 8.82 -20.91 -5.34
C MET A 410 9.18 -22.39 -5.56
N PRO A 411 10.46 -22.80 -5.41
CA PRO A 411 10.84 -24.20 -5.60
C PRO A 411 10.08 -25.15 -4.69
N LYS A 412 9.69 -26.33 -5.20
CA LYS A 412 8.96 -27.34 -4.41
C LYS A 412 9.74 -27.75 -3.15
N SER A 413 11.06 -27.89 -3.23
CA SER A 413 11.92 -28.18 -2.07
C SER A 413 11.88 -27.07 -1.02
N TYR A 414 11.84 -25.82 -1.46
CA TYR A 414 11.70 -24.65 -0.60
C TYR A 414 10.35 -24.67 0.13
N ILE A 415 9.24 -24.83 -0.60
CA ILE A 415 7.89 -24.93 -0.01
C ILE A 415 7.82 -26.08 0.99
N THR A 416 8.35 -27.24 0.64
CA THR A 416 8.37 -28.43 1.51
C THR A 416 9.06 -28.13 2.82
N ARG A 417 10.22 -27.47 2.78
CA ARG A 417 10.96 -27.10 3.99
C ARG A 417 10.09 -26.31 4.96
N PHE A 418 9.30 -25.35 4.49
CA PHE A 418 8.47 -24.49 5.33
C PHE A 418 7.17 -25.16 5.78
N VAL A 419 6.46 -25.85 4.89
CA VAL A 419 5.19 -26.52 5.22
C VAL A 419 5.40 -27.60 6.30
N PHE A 420 6.52 -28.30 6.26
CA PHE A 420 6.87 -29.36 7.21
C PHE A 420 7.80 -28.89 8.35
N ASP A 421 8.17 -27.62 8.43
CA ASP A 421 8.94 -27.11 9.56
C ASP A 421 8.01 -27.04 10.80
N PRO A 422 8.37 -27.66 11.94
CA PRO A 422 7.58 -27.62 13.17
C PRO A 422 7.31 -26.21 13.71
N LYS A 423 8.13 -25.21 13.34
CA LYS A 423 7.95 -23.80 13.71
C LYS A 423 6.87 -23.11 12.88
N HIS A 424 6.47 -23.70 11.76
CA HIS A 424 5.41 -23.19 10.90
C HIS A 424 4.10 -23.94 11.16
N LYS A 425 3.01 -23.20 11.03
CA LYS A 425 1.65 -23.73 11.09
C LYS A 425 0.95 -23.48 9.77
N ASN A 426 0.04 -24.36 9.41
CA ASN A 426 -0.69 -24.28 8.17
C ASN A 426 -2.19 -24.27 8.46
N LEU A 427 -2.89 -23.20 8.11
CA LEU A 427 -4.34 -23.17 8.07
C LEU A 427 -4.80 -23.80 6.76
N ALA A 428 -5.38 -25.00 6.83
CA ALA A 428 -5.94 -25.72 5.70
C ALA A 428 -7.45 -25.47 5.58
N LEU A 429 -7.89 -25.14 4.37
CA LEU A 429 -9.30 -25.14 3.99
C LEU A 429 -9.60 -26.45 3.27
N ILE A 430 -10.52 -27.23 3.82
CA ILE A 430 -10.80 -28.61 3.41
C ILE A 430 -12.24 -28.70 2.92
N GLU A 431 -12.43 -29.34 1.77
CA GLU A 431 -13.72 -29.67 1.15
C GLU A 431 -13.67 -31.17 0.83
N GLU A 432 -14.65 -31.96 1.26
CA GLU A 432 -14.68 -33.42 1.02
C GLU A 432 -13.37 -34.16 1.41
N ASN A 433 -12.76 -33.77 2.54
CA ASN A 433 -11.46 -34.25 3.05
C ASN A 433 -10.21 -33.87 2.24
N HIS A 434 -10.36 -33.11 1.15
CA HIS A 434 -9.24 -32.60 0.34
C HIS A 434 -8.95 -31.13 0.60
N VAL A 435 -7.68 -30.75 0.57
CA VAL A 435 -7.25 -29.36 0.73
C VAL A 435 -7.49 -28.57 -0.56
N ILE A 436 -8.36 -27.56 -0.47
CA ILE A 436 -8.68 -26.62 -1.56
C ILE A 436 -8.05 -25.23 -1.36
N GLY A 437 -7.55 -24.93 -0.16
CA GLY A 437 -6.90 -23.66 0.17
C GLY A 437 -5.95 -23.80 1.36
N GLY A 438 -4.94 -22.94 1.45
CA GLY A 438 -3.93 -22.97 2.51
C GLY A 438 -3.32 -21.61 2.86
N ILE A 439 -3.03 -21.38 4.14
CA ILE A 439 -2.12 -20.32 4.60
C ILE A 439 -1.03 -20.93 5.48
N CYS A 440 0.22 -20.83 5.08
CA CYS A 440 1.39 -21.18 5.90
C CYS A 440 1.92 -19.93 6.60
N PHE A 441 2.04 -19.99 7.92
CA PHE A 441 2.46 -18.86 8.73
C PHE A 441 3.37 -19.31 9.89
N ARG A 442 4.20 -18.37 10.36
CA ARG A 442 5.07 -18.54 11.51
C ARG A 442 4.78 -17.47 12.54
N MET A 443 4.50 -17.91 13.77
CA MET A 443 4.18 -17.01 14.87
C MET A 443 5.44 -16.62 15.63
N PHE A 444 5.53 -15.36 16.03
CA PHE A 444 6.57 -14.82 16.91
C PHE A 444 5.89 -14.17 18.13
N PRO A 445 5.39 -14.98 19.11
CA PRO A 445 4.57 -14.46 20.21
C PRO A 445 5.27 -13.39 21.04
N THR A 446 6.57 -13.57 21.30
CA THR A 446 7.42 -12.63 22.04
C THR A 446 7.56 -11.26 21.34
N GLN A 447 7.58 -11.24 20.00
CA GLN A 447 7.69 -10.01 19.19
C GLN A 447 6.31 -9.44 18.83
N GLY A 448 5.22 -10.12 19.17
CA GLY A 448 3.85 -9.67 18.91
C GLY A 448 3.45 -9.65 17.43
N PHE A 449 4.13 -10.41 16.56
CA PHE A 449 3.78 -10.53 15.15
C PHE A 449 3.78 -11.97 14.62
N SER A 450 3.18 -12.18 13.45
CA SER A 450 3.26 -13.43 12.69
C SER A 450 3.65 -13.14 11.24
N GLU A 451 4.55 -13.95 10.69
CA GLU A 451 4.89 -13.94 9.28
C GLU A 451 3.92 -14.84 8.52
N ILE A 452 3.28 -14.32 7.47
CA ILE A 452 2.55 -15.15 6.49
C ILE A 452 3.53 -15.46 5.36
N VAL A 453 3.91 -16.73 5.25
CA VAL A 453 4.91 -17.23 4.30
C VAL A 453 4.25 -17.59 2.97
N PHE A 454 3.17 -18.37 3.00
CA PHE A 454 2.41 -18.75 1.81
C PHE A 454 0.92 -18.55 2.02
N CYS A 455 0.21 -18.12 0.98
CA CYS A 455 -1.24 -17.99 0.99
C CYS A 455 -1.76 -18.32 -0.42
N ALA A 456 -2.54 -19.39 -0.56
CA ALA A 456 -3.05 -19.82 -1.85
C ALA A 456 -4.41 -20.52 -1.74
N VAL A 457 -5.23 -20.39 -2.77
CA VAL A 457 -6.49 -21.11 -2.95
C VAL A 457 -6.47 -21.73 -4.35
N SER A 458 -7.04 -22.93 -4.51
CA SER A 458 -7.14 -23.59 -5.82
C SER A 458 -7.87 -22.71 -6.83
N LEU A 459 -7.39 -22.69 -8.09
CA LEU A 459 -7.84 -21.73 -9.12
C LEU A 459 -9.35 -21.81 -9.39
N ASP A 460 -9.91 -23.02 -9.37
CA ASP A 460 -11.34 -23.29 -9.54
C ASP A 460 -12.21 -22.75 -8.40
N LYS A 461 -11.61 -22.47 -7.23
CA LYS A 461 -12.29 -22.04 -6.01
C LYS A 461 -12.06 -20.56 -5.66
N GLN A 462 -11.19 -19.83 -6.38
CA GLN A 462 -10.81 -18.45 -6.04
C GLN A 462 -11.96 -17.41 -6.12
N VAL A 463 -13.01 -17.68 -6.90
CA VAL A 463 -14.15 -16.77 -7.10
C VAL A 463 -15.20 -16.82 -5.99
N LYS A 464 -15.19 -17.86 -5.13
CA LYS A 464 -16.17 -18.08 -4.05
C LYS A 464 -15.87 -17.33 -2.75
N GLY A 465 -14.82 -16.52 -2.71
CA GLY A 465 -14.47 -15.71 -1.53
C GLY A 465 -13.69 -16.44 -0.43
N TYR A 466 -13.32 -17.70 -0.64
CA TYR A 466 -12.60 -18.51 0.35
C TYR A 466 -11.32 -17.89 0.89
N GLY A 467 -10.56 -17.15 0.07
CA GLY A 467 -9.37 -16.46 0.56
C GLY A 467 -9.69 -15.43 1.65
N THR A 468 -10.77 -14.66 1.48
CA THR A 468 -11.23 -13.70 2.52
C THR A 468 -11.69 -14.45 3.76
N HIS A 469 -12.45 -15.53 3.59
CA HIS A 469 -12.93 -16.39 4.67
C HIS A 469 -11.77 -16.96 5.50
N MET A 470 -10.77 -17.56 4.83
CA MET A 470 -9.55 -18.09 5.46
C MET A 470 -8.77 -17.02 6.21
N MET A 471 -8.62 -15.83 5.63
CA MET A 471 -7.93 -14.72 6.28
C MET A 471 -8.68 -14.23 7.52
N ASN A 472 -10.01 -14.17 7.50
CA ASN A 472 -10.82 -13.80 8.66
C ASN A 472 -10.66 -14.82 9.80
N HIS A 473 -10.70 -16.12 9.49
CA HIS A 473 -10.39 -17.19 10.44
C HIS A 473 -8.97 -17.10 10.99
N LEU A 474 -7.97 -16.81 10.14
CA LEU A 474 -6.59 -16.61 10.56
C LEU A 474 -6.45 -15.43 11.52
N LYS A 475 -7.13 -14.31 11.26
CA LYS A 475 -7.12 -13.13 12.13
C LYS A 475 -7.72 -13.45 13.49
N ASP A 476 -8.89 -14.09 13.53
CA ASP A 476 -9.53 -14.48 14.78
C ASP A 476 -8.68 -15.51 15.56
N TYR A 477 -7.98 -16.41 14.86
CA TYR A 477 -7.02 -17.34 15.47
C TYR A 477 -5.87 -16.61 16.18
N HIS A 478 -5.36 -15.51 15.60
CA HIS A 478 -4.24 -14.74 16.14
C HIS A 478 -4.66 -13.74 17.22
N VAL A 479 -5.83 -13.08 17.05
CA VAL A 479 -6.42 -12.21 18.08
C VAL A 479 -6.63 -12.97 19.38
N LYS A 480 -7.14 -14.21 19.32
CA LYS A 480 -7.30 -15.10 20.49
C LYS A 480 -5.98 -15.44 21.20
N ARG A 481 -4.84 -15.24 20.55
CA ARG A 481 -3.49 -15.54 21.05
C ARG A 481 -2.66 -14.29 21.29
N ASN A 482 -3.31 -13.12 21.30
CA ASN A 482 -2.69 -11.81 21.50
C ASN A 482 -1.54 -11.49 20.52
N ILE A 483 -1.61 -12.02 19.29
CA ILE A 483 -0.70 -11.64 18.19
C ILE A 483 -1.46 -10.70 17.26
N LEU A 484 -1.07 -9.44 17.25
CA LEU A 484 -1.87 -8.37 16.62
C LEU A 484 -1.24 -7.79 15.36
N ASN A 485 -0.07 -8.28 14.93
CA ASN A 485 0.57 -7.80 13.72
C ASN A 485 0.86 -8.96 12.76
N PHE A 486 0.52 -8.79 11.49
CA PHE A 486 0.97 -9.66 10.43
C PHE A 486 1.99 -8.96 9.56
N LEU A 487 3.04 -9.68 9.20
CA LEU A 487 3.99 -9.29 8.18
C LEU A 487 3.97 -10.32 7.06
N THR A 488 4.07 -9.86 5.83
CA THR A 488 4.13 -10.76 4.67
C THR A 488 4.85 -10.09 3.52
N TYR A 489 5.55 -10.88 2.74
CA TYR A 489 6.11 -10.44 1.48
C TYR A 489 5.10 -10.76 0.37
N GLY A 490 4.37 -9.72 -0.06
CA GLY A 490 3.39 -9.83 -1.13
C GLY A 490 4.06 -9.67 -2.50
N ASP A 491 3.90 -10.67 -3.37
CA ASP A 491 4.24 -10.53 -4.78
C ASP A 491 3.28 -9.55 -5.50
N LYS A 492 3.61 -9.18 -6.74
CA LYS A 492 2.81 -8.24 -7.54
C LYS A 492 1.35 -8.68 -7.77
N TYR A 493 1.06 -9.98 -7.70
CA TYR A 493 -0.27 -10.54 -7.90
C TYR A 493 -1.09 -10.55 -6.60
N ALA A 494 -0.42 -10.70 -5.45
CA ALA A 494 -1.03 -10.82 -4.13
C ALA A 494 -1.24 -9.48 -3.42
N ILE A 495 -0.51 -8.41 -3.77
CA ILE A 495 -0.67 -7.08 -3.13
C ILE A 495 -2.14 -6.60 -3.15
N GLY A 496 -2.84 -6.79 -4.27
CA GLY A 496 -4.24 -6.39 -4.41
C GLY A 496 -5.18 -7.17 -3.48
N TYR A 497 -4.87 -8.44 -3.22
CA TYR A 497 -5.57 -9.27 -2.24
C TYR A 497 -5.26 -8.79 -0.82
N PHE A 498 -3.98 -8.69 -0.45
CA PHE A 498 -3.57 -8.29 0.90
C PHE A 498 -4.07 -6.88 1.27
N LYS A 499 -4.07 -5.91 0.35
CA LYS A 499 -4.69 -4.59 0.59
C LYS A 499 -6.17 -4.69 0.95
N LYS A 500 -6.94 -5.56 0.27
CA LYS A 500 -8.36 -5.79 0.59
C LYS A 500 -8.54 -6.46 1.95
N GLN A 501 -7.55 -7.21 2.42
CA GLN A 501 -7.53 -7.83 3.74
C GLN A 501 -7.02 -6.89 4.84
N GLY A 502 -6.73 -5.61 4.54
CA GLY A 502 -6.28 -4.63 5.53
C GLY A 502 -4.76 -4.57 5.72
N PHE A 503 -3.97 -5.10 4.76
CA PHE A 503 -2.53 -4.91 4.75
C PHE A 503 -2.14 -3.59 4.09
N THR A 504 -1.11 -2.93 4.60
CA THR A 504 -0.52 -1.70 4.09
C THR A 504 0.97 -1.90 3.79
N MET A 505 1.52 -1.07 2.90
CA MET A 505 2.97 -1.01 2.66
C MET A 505 3.68 -0.04 3.62
N ASP A 506 2.92 0.77 4.34
CA ASP A 506 3.42 1.65 5.40
C ASP A 506 3.63 0.84 6.68
N ILE A 507 4.85 0.35 6.88
CA ILE A 507 5.21 -0.52 8.01
C ILE A 507 5.43 0.34 9.25
N LYS A 508 4.50 0.24 10.19
CA LYS A 508 4.51 0.93 11.49
C LYS A 508 5.23 0.13 12.56
N LEU A 509 5.32 -1.19 12.43
CA LEU A 509 6.13 -2.01 13.32
C LEU A 509 7.62 -1.60 13.18
N PRO A 510 8.30 -1.24 14.28
CA PRO A 510 9.72 -0.88 14.24
C PRO A 510 10.58 -1.99 13.62
N ARG A 511 11.56 -1.61 12.81
CA ARG A 511 12.41 -2.56 12.06
C ARG A 511 13.15 -3.52 13.00
N GLU A 512 13.51 -3.06 14.19
CA GLU A 512 14.22 -3.83 15.21
C GLU A 512 13.43 -5.07 15.67
N ILE A 513 12.09 -5.04 15.55
CA ILE A 513 11.21 -6.12 16.01
C ILE A 513 11.20 -7.31 15.05
N PHE A 514 11.29 -7.05 13.74
CA PHE A 514 11.14 -8.11 12.71
C PHE A 514 12.40 -8.38 11.89
N THR A 515 13.39 -7.47 11.90
CA THR A 515 14.63 -7.66 11.13
C THR A 515 15.39 -8.89 11.63
N GLY A 516 15.70 -9.81 10.73
CA GLY A 516 16.37 -11.08 11.04
C GLY A 516 15.45 -12.21 11.50
N PHE A 517 14.16 -11.96 11.72
CA PHE A 517 13.16 -12.98 12.05
C PHE A 517 12.39 -13.49 10.82
N ILE A 518 12.10 -12.58 9.89
CA ILE A 518 11.43 -12.88 8.62
C ILE A 518 12.44 -12.95 7.49
N LYS A 519 12.10 -13.65 6.40
CA LYS A 519 12.99 -13.78 5.26
C LYS A 519 12.76 -12.65 4.25
N ASP A 520 13.84 -12.03 3.76
CA ASP A 520 13.77 -11.02 2.72
C ASP A 520 13.65 -11.66 1.32
N TYR A 521 12.77 -11.11 0.49
CA TYR A 521 12.52 -11.54 -0.87
C TYR A 521 12.73 -10.35 -1.83
N ASP A 522 13.75 -10.44 -2.68
CA ASP A 522 14.23 -9.32 -3.53
C ASP A 522 13.19 -8.79 -4.55
N GLU A 523 12.14 -9.57 -4.86
CA GLU A 523 11.09 -9.22 -5.84
C GLU A 523 9.68 -9.06 -5.22
N ALA A 524 9.57 -9.11 -3.88
CA ALA A 524 8.30 -8.97 -3.18
C ALA A 524 8.28 -7.73 -2.28
N LYS A 525 7.10 -7.19 -2.01
CA LYS A 525 6.94 -6.01 -1.15
C LYS A 525 6.51 -6.45 0.24
N LEU A 526 7.25 -5.99 1.25
CA LEU A 526 6.85 -6.16 2.64
C LEU A 526 5.54 -5.40 2.90
N MET A 527 4.58 -6.08 3.53
CA MET A 527 3.28 -5.52 3.89
C MET A 527 2.93 -5.88 5.34
N GLU A 528 2.34 -4.93 6.06
CA GLU A 528 1.89 -5.07 7.45
C GLU A 528 0.37 -5.04 7.55
N CYS A 529 -0.22 -5.90 8.39
CA CYS A 529 -1.61 -5.77 8.84
C CYS A 529 -1.68 -5.75 10.37
N LYS A 530 -2.17 -4.64 10.92
CA LYS A 530 -2.46 -4.52 12.34
C LYS A 530 -3.90 -4.95 12.63
N LEU A 531 -4.05 -5.93 13.50
CA LEU A 531 -5.33 -6.50 13.91
C LEU A 531 -5.94 -5.70 15.06
N ASN A 532 -7.27 -5.66 15.10
CA ASN A 532 -8.03 -5.03 16.17
C ASN A 532 -8.68 -6.11 17.04
N PRO A 533 -8.34 -6.20 18.34
CA PRO A 533 -8.86 -7.25 19.22
C PRO A 533 -10.36 -7.13 19.50
N LYS A 534 -10.98 -5.97 19.22
CA LYS A 534 -12.43 -5.75 19.42
C LYS A 534 -13.29 -6.24 18.26
N ILE A 535 -12.68 -6.68 17.15
CA ILE A 535 -13.39 -7.13 15.96
C ILE A 535 -13.35 -8.65 15.91
N SER A 536 -14.52 -9.28 15.78
CA SER A 536 -14.60 -10.66 15.28
C SER A 536 -14.62 -10.60 13.76
N TYR A 537 -13.54 -11.06 13.14
CA TYR A 537 -13.35 -10.95 11.71
C TYR A 537 -14.24 -11.92 10.93
N THR A 538 -14.57 -13.10 11.48
CA THR A 538 -15.51 -14.04 10.85
C THR A 538 -16.94 -13.49 10.77
N GLU A 539 -17.34 -12.62 11.69
CA GLU A 539 -18.67 -11.99 11.73
C GLU A 539 -18.69 -10.57 11.14
N LEU A 540 -17.55 -10.07 10.67
CA LEU A 540 -17.37 -8.67 10.28
C LEU A 540 -18.40 -8.21 9.24
N SER A 541 -18.62 -9.04 8.22
CA SER A 541 -19.58 -8.79 7.14
C SER A 541 -21.01 -8.56 7.65
N LYS A 542 -21.44 -9.38 8.60
CA LYS A 542 -22.76 -9.29 9.25
C LYS A 542 -22.87 -8.05 10.14
N VAL A 543 -21.83 -7.79 10.94
CA VAL A 543 -21.77 -6.61 11.81
C VAL A 543 -21.85 -5.31 10.98
N LEU A 544 -21.11 -5.24 9.86
CA LEU A 544 -21.14 -4.08 8.97
C LEU A 544 -22.50 -3.89 8.30
N GLN A 545 -23.19 -4.97 7.94
CA GLN A 545 -24.55 -4.88 7.40
C GLN A 545 -25.51 -4.29 8.43
N ILE A 546 -25.50 -4.80 9.67
CA ILE A 546 -26.33 -4.29 10.77
C ILE A 546 -26.04 -2.82 11.04
N GLN A 547 -24.76 -2.43 11.08
CA GLN A 547 -24.36 -1.04 11.25
C GLN A 547 -24.86 -0.16 10.10
N LYS A 548 -24.73 -0.62 8.85
CA LYS A 548 -25.19 0.12 7.66
C LYS A 548 -26.70 0.32 7.67
N GLU A 549 -27.47 -0.71 8.04
CA GLU A 549 -28.93 -0.61 8.16
C GLU A 549 -29.34 0.37 9.25
N ARG A 550 -28.66 0.36 10.40
CA ARG A 550 -28.91 1.34 11.48
C ARG A 550 -28.62 2.77 11.04
N VAL A 551 -27.50 3.00 10.35
CA VAL A 551 -27.16 4.32 9.81
C VAL A 551 -28.19 4.76 8.77
N LYS A 552 -28.62 3.86 7.86
CA LYS A 552 -29.68 4.15 6.89
C LYS A 552 -31.00 4.52 7.57
N ASN A 553 -31.38 3.81 8.63
CA ASN A 553 -32.59 4.12 9.39
C ASN A 553 -32.49 5.46 10.13
N MET A 554 -31.30 5.83 10.60
CA MET A 554 -31.06 7.14 11.19
C MET A 554 -31.14 8.25 10.12
N ILE A 555 -30.54 8.02 8.95
CA ILE A 555 -30.61 8.93 7.81
C ILE A 555 -32.06 9.10 7.35
N SER A 556 -32.86 8.04 7.25
CA SER A 556 -34.25 8.15 6.81
C SER A 556 -35.13 8.91 7.82
N LYS A 557 -34.87 8.77 9.13
CA LYS A 557 -35.52 9.58 10.19
C LYS A 557 -35.14 11.07 10.11
N ILE A 558 -33.88 11.38 9.75
CA ILE A 558 -33.43 12.76 9.53
C ILE A 558 -33.95 13.33 8.20
N GLN A 559 -34.00 12.51 7.15
CA GLN A 559 -34.52 12.93 5.84
C GLN A 559 -36.02 13.18 5.88
N SER A 560 -36.80 12.35 6.57
CA SER A 560 -38.25 12.60 6.76
C SER A 560 -38.56 13.91 7.48
N SER A 561 -37.62 14.46 8.27
CA SER A 561 -37.69 15.81 8.83
C SER A 561 -37.08 16.91 7.93
N SER A 562 -36.29 16.55 6.91
CA SER A 562 -35.59 17.48 6.00
C SER A 562 -36.13 17.54 4.56
N THR A 563 -37.10 16.72 4.16
CA THR A 563 -37.77 16.80 2.83
C THR A 563 -38.80 17.93 2.77
N LYS A 564 -38.49 19.09 3.36
CA LYS A 564 -39.36 20.28 3.30
C LYS A 564 -39.06 20.99 1.98
N VAL A 565 -39.97 20.90 1.01
CA VAL A 565 -39.85 21.66 -0.24
C VAL A 565 -40.20 23.11 0.06
N TYR A 566 -39.23 24.01 -0.04
CA TYR A 566 -39.46 25.44 0.14
C TYR A 566 -39.97 26.07 -1.16
N PRO A 567 -40.89 27.07 -1.07
CA PRO A 567 -41.31 27.82 -2.25
C PRO A 567 -40.14 28.55 -2.91
N GLY A 568 -40.24 28.80 -4.23
CA GLY A 568 -39.22 29.49 -5.00
C GLY A 568 -38.93 30.91 -4.51
N LEU A 569 -37.69 31.37 -4.68
CA LEU A 569 -37.25 32.70 -4.25
C LEU A 569 -37.94 33.79 -5.10
N ASN A 570 -38.71 34.69 -4.46
CA ASN A 570 -39.44 35.74 -5.17
C ASN A 570 -38.64 37.04 -5.38
N TYR A 571 -37.50 37.19 -4.71
CA TYR A 571 -36.70 38.42 -4.63
C TYR A 571 -36.08 38.88 -5.98
N PHE A 572 -35.99 38.01 -6.98
CA PHE A 572 -35.45 38.36 -8.30
C PHE A 572 -36.47 39.01 -9.23
N ARG A 573 -37.76 39.05 -8.85
CA ARG A 573 -38.80 39.74 -9.64
C ARG A 573 -38.74 41.26 -9.48
N GLU A 574 -38.09 41.76 -8.42
CA GLU A 574 -37.99 43.18 -8.09
C GLU A 574 -36.62 43.80 -8.48
N GLY A 575 -35.76 43.07 -9.19
CA GLY A 575 -34.51 43.59 -9.75
C GLY A 575 -33.31 43.65 -8.79
N LEU A 576 -33.34 42.94 -7.67
CA LEU A 576 -32.20 42.86 -6.73
C LEU A 576 -31.05 42.01 -7.30
N SER A 577 -29.81 42.53 -7.20
CA SER A 577 -28.59 41.90 -7.72
C SER A 577 -27.99 40.81 -6.82
N GLY A 578 -28.55 40.59 -5.63
CA GLY A 578 -28.13 39.53 -4.71
C GLY A 578 -29.02 39.40 -3.48
N ILE A 579 -29.07 38.20 -2.90
CA ILE A 579 -29.81 37.90 -1.67
C ILE A 579 -28.80 37.44 -0.61
N PRO A 580 -28.78 38.03 0.61
CA PRO A 580 -28.00 37.51 1.72
C PRO A 580 -28.34 36.04 2.00
N ILE A 581 -27.30 35.20 2.22
CA ILE A 581 -27.46 33.74 2.35
C ILE A 581 -28.39 33.37 3.52
N GLU A 582 -28.44 34.18 4.58
CA GLU A 582 -29.37 34.00 5.71
C GLU A 582 -30.86 34.07 5.33
N ASN A 583 -31.21 34.75 4.24
CA ASN A 583 -32.61 34.95 3.82
C ASN A 583 -33.12 33.85 2.86
N ILE A 584 -32.31 32.83 2.59
CA ILE A 584 -32.68 31.69 1.73
C ILE A 584 -33.36 30.61 2.59
N PRO A 585 -34.68 30.34 2.39
CA PRO A 585 -35.39 29.28 3.10
C PRO A 585 -34.70 27.92 2.92
N GLY A 586 -34.49 27.19 4.02
CA GLY A 586 -33.75 25.92 4.04
C GLY A 586 -32.25 26.05 4.34
N VAL A 587 -31.60 27.19 4.07
CA VAL A 587 -30.19 27.43 4.43
C VAL A 587 -30.06 27.83 5.91
N ALA A 588 -30.98 28.67 6.40
CA ALA A 588 -31.06 29.01 7.83
C ALA A 588 -31.35 27.79 8.71
N ASP A 589 -32.20 26.86 8.25
CA ASP A 589 -32.52 25.62 8.97
C ASP A 589 -31.39 24.57 8.87
N ALA A 590 -30.63 24.52 7.77
CA ALA A 590 -29.43 23.70 7.67
C ALA A 590 -28.27 24.20 8.57
N ARG A 591 -28.23 25.50 8.87
CA ARG A 591 -27.30 26.11 9.83
C ARG A 591 -27.69 25.92 11.29
N LYS A 592 -28.93 25.50 11.60
CA LYS A 592 -29.35 25.06 12.94
C LYS A 592 -28.88 23.63 13.28
N ARG A 593 -28.00 23.04 12.48
CA ARG A 593 -27.22 21.89 12.96
C ARG A 593 -26.33 22.39 14.09
N PRO A 594 -26.25 21.69 15.23
CA PRO A 594 -25.22 22.00 16.21
C PRO A 594 -23.90 21.99 15.46
N ASP A 595 -23.08 23.02 15.68
CA ASP A 595 -21.69 23.04 15.25
C ASP A 595 -21.11 21.64 15.48
N LYS A 596 -20.51 21.07 14.43
CA LYS A 596 -19.94 19.73 14.40
C LYS A 596 -19.47 19.35 15.80
N GLN A 597 -20.11 18.32 16.38
CA GLN A 597 -19.67 17.68 17.62
C GLN A 597 -18.16 17.51 17.53
N ILE A 598 -17.48 18.39 18.27
CA ILE A 598 -16.11 18.25 18.68
C ILE A 598 -16.02 16.86 19.29
N ASP A 599 -15.01 16.10 18.86
CA ASP A 599 -14.66 14.76 19.33
C ASP A 599 -15.16 14.53 20.77
N ALA A 600 -15.93 13.46 20.97
CA ALA A 600 -16.34 12.95 22.28
C ALA A 600 -15.14 12.42 23.13
N ASP A 601 -13.99 13.06 22.98
CA ASP A 601 -12.77 12.97 23.79
C ASP A 601 -12.49 14.29 24.53
N ALA A 602 -13.47 15.18 24.66
CA ALA A 602 -13.46 16.26 25.65
C ALA A 602 -13.55 15.67 27.07
N LYS A 603 -12.49 14.96 27.48
CA LYS A 603 -12.12 14.81 28.88
C LYS A 603 -12.16 16.20 29.48
N ASN A 604 -13.07 16.39 30.43
CA ASN A 604 -13.24 17.54 31.32
C ASN A 604 -12.39 18.77 30.93
N PRO A 605 -12.98 19.93 30.54
CA PRO A 605 -12.24 21.13 30.11
C PRO A 605 -11.17 21.60 31.12
N ASP A 606 -11.30 21.24 32.39
CA ASP A 606 -10.28 21.48 33.40
C ASP A 606 -9.05 20.57 33.26
N ILE A 607 -9.22 19.30 32.87
CA ILE A 607 -8.12 18.38 32.57
C ILE A 607 -7.33 18.88 31.36
N LEU A 608 -8.02 19.30 30.29
CA LEU A 608 -7.38 19.87 29.12
C LEU A 608 -6.63 21.17 29.48
N PHE A 609 -7.27 22.07 30.22
CA PHE A 609 -6.64 23.30 30.70
C PHE A 609 -5.38 23.01 31.53
N GLN A 610 -5.44 22.06 32.47
CA GLN A 610 -4.27 21.68 33.28
C GLN A 610 -3.17 21.03 32.44
N LYS A 611 -3.53 20.20 31.45
CA LYS A 611 -2.56 19.61 30.51
C LYS A 611 -1.84 20.68 29.71
N LEU A 612 -2.58 21.59 29.07
CA LEU A 612 -2.01 22.68 28.27
C LEU A 612 -1.20 23.65 29.14
N LYS A 613 -1.63 23.91 30.38
CA LYS A 613 -0.89 24.74 31.35
C LYS A 613 0.48 24.15 31.67
N ARG A 614 0.57 22.83 31.90
CA ARG A 614 1.86 22.15 32.14
C ARG A 614 2.77 22.26 30.93
N ILE A 615 2.24 22.04 29.73
CA ILE A 615 3.00 22.15 28.48
C ILE A 615 3.53 23.57 28.30
N LEU A 616 2.68 24.58 28.50
CA LEU A 616 3.08 25.96 28.34
C LEU A 616 4.16 26.38 29.36
N ILE A 617 4.06 25.96 30.62
CA ILE A 617 5.11 26.18 31.62
C ILE A 617 6.42 25.50 31.20
N PHE A 618 6.35 24.27 30.71
CA PHE A 618 7.53 23.55 30.22
C PHE A 618 8.20 24.30 29.06
N VAL A 619 7.42 24.80 28.10
CA VAL A 619 7.95 25.60 26.97
C VAL A 619 8.59 26.89 27.49
N LYS A 620 7.92 27.64 28.37
CA LYS A 620 8.44 28.91 28.91
C LYS A 620 9.76 28.74 29.69
N ASN A 621 9.98 27.58 30.29
CA ASN A 621 11.20 27.26 31.04
C ASN A 621 12.30 26.62 30.18
N HIS A 622 12.07 26.40 28.89
CA HIS A 622 13.09 25.84 28.00
C HIS A 622 14.19 26.87 27.76
N SER A 623 15.46 26.44 27.72
CA SER A 623 16.62 27.34 27.58
C SER A 623 16.59 28.18 26.30
N CYS A 624 15.98 27.68 25.23
CA CYS A 624 15.81 28.39 23.97
C CYS A 624 14.49 29.19 23.87
N ALA A 625 13.71 29.33 24.95
CA ALA A 625 12.39 29.96 24.91
C ALA A 625 12.40 31.47 25.13
N GLU A 626 13.52 32.04 25.59
CA GLU A 626 13.65 33.43 26.04
C GLU A 626 13.08 34.44 25.03
N GLN A 627 13.44 34.27 23.76
CA GLN A 627 13.06 35.15 22.65
C GLN A 627 11.59 35.04 22.22
N PHE A 628 10.84 34.10 22.82
CA PHE A 628 9.42 33.88 22.56
C PHE A 628 8.54 34.26 23.74
N LEU A 629 9.10 34.68 24.87
CA LEU A 629 8.35 34.94 26.10
C LEU A 629 7.42 36.15 25.98
N GLU A 630 7.87 37.18 25.28
CA GLU A 630 7.17 38.45 25.08
C GLU A 630 6.98 38.74 23.58
N PRO A 631 6.02 39.62 23.21
CA PRO A 631 5.83 40.04 21.83
C PRO A 631 7.06 40.77 21.28
N VAL A 632 7.29 40.67 19.97
CA VAL A 632 8.33 41.45 19.29
C VAL A 632 8.03 42.94 19.43
N ASN A 633 8.99 43.74 19.88
CA ASN A 633 8.80 45.17 20.10
C ASN A 633 8.62 45.90 18.75
N ILE A 634 7.46 46.55 18.56
CA ILE A 634 7.13 47.29 17.34
C ILE A 634 7.99 48.54 17.15
N GLU A 635 8.50 49.12 18.24
CA GLU A 635 9.37 50.31 18.19
C GLU A 635 10.79 49.94 17.73
N GLU A 636 11.25 48.72 18.04
CA GLU A 636 12.59 48.23 17.66
C GLU A 636 12.59 47.52 16.30
N TYR A 637 11.50 46.82 15.96
CA TYR A 637 11.36 46.05 14.72
C TYR A 637 10.03 46.34 14.02
N PRO A 638 9.83 47.56 13.50
CA PRO A 638 8.59 47.94 12.82
C PRO A 638 8.29 47.05 11.61
N GLU A 639 9.32 46.64 10.85
CA GLU A 639 9.19 45.79 9.67
C GLU A 639 8.70 44.36 9.98
N TYR A 640 8.78 43.91 11.23
CA TYR A 640 8.27 42.60 11.64
C TYR A 640 6.77 42.49 11.40
N TYR A 641 6.02 43.53 11.75
CA TYR A 641 4.56 43.54 11.64
C TYR A 641 4.07 43.76 10.21
N ASP A 642 4.94 44.23 9.31
CA ASP A 642 4.66 44.31 7.87
C ASP A 642 4.79 42.93 7.19
N LEU A 643 5.78 42.12 7.58
CA LEU A 643 5.99 40.77 7.02
C LEU A 643 5.14 39.70 7.71
N ILE A 644 5.00 39.75 9.04
CA ILE A 644 4.33 38.72 9.83
C ILE A 644 2.87 39.12 10.08
N LYS A 645 1.99 38.60 9.23
CA LYS A 645 0.54 38.90 9.25
C LYS A 645 -0.19 38.48 10.52
N HIS A 646 0.32 37.48 11.23
CA HIS A 646 -0.31 36.93 12.44
C HIS A 646 0.73 36.71 13.56
N PRO A 647 1.18 37.80 14.22
CA PRO A 647 2.11 37.72 15.33
C PRO A 647 1.59 36.82 16.47
N ILE A 648 2.50 36.08 17.10
CA ILE A 648 2.20 35.29 18.29
C ILE A 648 3.46 35.10 19.13
N ASP A 649 3.29 35.05 20.44
CA ASP A 649 4.31 34.82 21.46
C ASP A 649 3.71 34.01 22.63
N LEU A 650 4.56 33.57 23.56
CA LEU A 650 4.15 32.73 24.69
C LEU A 650 3.31 33.50 25.72
N LYS A 651 3.35 34.83 25.75
CA LYS A 651 2.45 35.66 26.58
C LYS A 651 1.05 35.68 25.99
N ILE A 652 0.89 35.89 24.69
CA ILE A 652 -0.39 35.76 23.98
C ILE A 652 -0.97 34.35 24.17
N MET A 653 -0.14 33.31 24.06
CA MET A 653 -0.58 31.94 24.31
C MET A 653 -0.96 31.70 25.78
N SER A 654 -0.26 32.33 26.74
CA SER A 654 -0.63 32.31 28.17
C SER A 654 -2.00 32.94 28.41
N GLU A 655 -2.24 34.11 27.84
CA GLU A 655 -3.53 34.81 27.95
C GLU A 655 -4.67 33.99 27.32
N ARG A 656 -4.46 33.46 26.11
CA ARG A 656 -5.43 32.59 25.44
C ARG A 656 -5.76 31.37 26.26
N LEU A 657 -4.75 30.74 26.88
CA LEU A 657 -4.97 29.61 27.76
C LEU A 657 -5.85 30.01 28.97
N THR A 658 -5.50 31.09 29.68
CA THR A 658 -6.28 31.57 30.84
C THR A 658 -7.72 31.94 30.49
N LYS A 659 -7.95 32.51 29.29
CA LYS A 659 -9.27 32.85 28.76
C LYS A 659 -10.04 31.63 28.19
N ARG A 660 -9.55 30.41 28.40
CA ARG A 660 -10.13 29.15 27.91
C ARG A 660 -10.31 29.11 26.38
N TYR A 661 -9.51 29.86 25.63
CA TYR A 661 -9.54 29.90 24.17
C TYR A 661 -9.21 28.54 23.54
N TYR A 662 -8.31 27.77 24.17
CA TYR A 662 -7.94 26.43 23.69
C TYR A 662 -8.96 25.39 24.14
N THR A 663 -10.03 25.26 23.36
CA THR A 663 -11.05 24.21 23.53
C THR A 663 -10.58 22.83 23.03
N SER A 664 -9.43 22.76 22.37
CA SER A 664 -8.78 21.52 21.94
C SER A 664 -7.26 21.65 21.89
N GLU A 665 -6.55 20.53 22.02
CA GLU A 665 -5.09 20.47 21.88
C GLU A 665 -4.61 20.95 20.50
N LYS A 666 -5.43 20.72 19.45
CA LYS A 666 -5.12 21.13 18.07
C LYS A 666 -4.96 22.64 17.94
N LEU A 667 -5.79 23.43 18.63
CA LEU A 667 -5.72 24.89 18.62
C LEU A 667 -4.43 25.40 19.28
N PHE A 668 -4.03 24.79 20.40
CA PHE A 668 -2.78 25.12 21.08
C PHE A 668 -1.56 24.77 20.22
N MET A 669 -1.56 23.60 19.57
CA MET A 669 -0.47 23.18 18.69
C MET A 669 -0.35 24.04 17.42
N ALA A 670 -1.48 24.53 16.90
CA ALA A 670 -1.46 25.46 15.76
C ALA A 670 -0.78 26.78 16.13
N ASP A 671 -1.05 27.32 17.33
CA ASP A 671 -0.38 28.52 17.84
C ASP A 671 1.12 28.27 18.12
N MET A 672 1.50 27.11 18.65
CA MET A 672 2.90 26.70 18.83
C MET A 672 3.65 26.62 17.49
N GLN A 673 3.04 26.03 16.46
CA GLN A 673 3.67 25.96 15.14
C GLN A 673 3.76 27.35 14.49
N ARG A 674 2.76 28.20 14.69
CA ARG A 674 2.79 29.58 14.20
C ARG A 674 3.91 30.40 14.86
N LEU A 675 4.13 30.22 16.16
CA LEU A 675 5.26 30.82 16.88
C LEU A 675 6.61 30.47 16.21
N ILE A 676 6.83 29.18 15.95
CA ILE A 676 8.06 28.67 15.31
C ILE A 676 8.18 29.18 13.86
N ASN A 677 7.10 29.09 13.09
CA ASN A 677 7.10 29.48 11.68
C ASN A 677 7.33 30.98 11.51
N ASN A 678 6.67 31.83 12.31
CA ASN A 678 6.88 33.28 12.25
C ASN A 678 8.35 33.63 12.52
N CYS A 679 8.97 32.98 13.51
CA CYS A 679 10.39 33.16 13.80
C CYS A 679 11.28 32.76 12.62
N LYS A 680 11.01 31.61 12.00
CA LYS A 680 11.78 31.10 10.85
C LYS A 680 11.56 31.90 9.56
N SER A 681 10.38 32.50 9.40
CA SER A 681 10.04 33.31 8.22
C SER A 681 10.65 34.70 8.27
N PHE A 682 10.78 35.29 9.47
CA PHE A 682 11.40 36.61 9.62
C PHE A 682 12.93 36.55 9.68
N ASN A 683 13.49 35.52 10.32
CA ASN A 683 14.92 35.43 10.56
C ASN A 683 15.64 34.53 9.54
N ALA A 684 16.86 34.89 9.14
CA ALA A 684 17.67 34.07 8.22
C ALA A 684 18.03 32.71 8.84
N PRO A 685 18.19 31.63 8.04
CA PRO A 685 18.54 30.29 8.54
C PRO A 685 19.84 30.20 9.36
N THR A 686 20.76 31.15 9.15
CA THR A 686 22.03 31.25 9.86
C THR A 686 21.92 31.93 11.23
N SER A 687 20.82 32.65 11.49
CA SER A 687 20.60 33.40 12.72
C SER A 687 20.42 32.50 13.94
N GLU A 688 20.79 33.01 15.11
CA GLU A 688 20.62 32.29 16.37
C GLU A 688 19.13 32.07 16.71
N TYR A 689 18.26 33.02 16.36
CA TYR A 689 16.81 32.91 16.51
C TYR A 689 16.21 31.75 15.69
N TYR A 690 16.66 31.57 14.44
CA TYR A 690 16.23 30.45 13.60
C TYR A 690 16.68 29.11 14.19
N LYS A 691 17.94 29.03 14.69
CA LYS A 691 18.46 27.82 15.35
C LYS A 691 17.69 27.52 16.63
N GLN A 692 17.41 28.52 17.46
CA GLN A 692 16.61 28.37 18.68
C GLN A 692 15.18 27.90 18.36
N ALA A 693 14.55 28.40 17.29
CA ALA A 693 13.25 27.92 16.82
C ALA A 693 13.30 26.45 16.36
N CYS A 694 14.35 26.04 15.64
CA CYS A 694 14.57 24.64 15.26
C CYS A 694 14.80 23.73 16.49
N VAL A 695 15.55 24.20 17.49
CA VAL A 695 15.76 23.47 18.74
C VAL A 695 14.45 23.37 19.52
N LEU A 696 13.63 24.42 19.59
CA LEU A 696 12.32 24.37 20.25
C LEU A 696 11.38 23.37 19.54
N GLU A 697 11.41 23.32 18.19
CA GLU A 697 10.64 22.39 17.36
C GLU A 697 11.08 20.91 17.51
N THR A 698 12.38 20.67 17.69
CA THR A 698 12.97 19.32 17.84
C THR A 698 13.09 18.86 19.30
N SER A 699 13.05 19.79 20.26
CA SER A 699 12.93 19.48 21.69
C SER A 699 11.62 18.73 21.94
N LYS A 700 11.56 17.92 23.01
CA LYS A 700 10.49 16.96 23.37
C LYS A 700 9.04 17.52 23.41
N ILE A 701 8.79 18.79 23.07
CA ILE A 701 7.52 19.50 23.01
C ILE A 701 6.65 19.02 21.82
N THR A 702 7.24 18.54 20.73
CA THR A 702 6.51 17.96 19.57
C THR A 702 6.13 16.48 19.73
N ASN A 703 6.57 15.80 20.80
CA ASN A 703 6.18 14.41 21.12
C ASN A 703 4.89 14.30 21.95
N ILE A 704 4.06 15.35 21.99
CA ILE A 704 2.67 15.26 22.49
C ILE A 704 1.72 14.94 21.33
N LYS A 705 2.11 13.94 20.53
CA LYS A 705 1.20 13.08 19.78
C LYS A 705 1.47 11.66 20.26
N MET A 706 0.44 11.10 20.89
CA MET A 706 0.29 9.69 21.27
C MET A 706 1.07 9.22 22.51
N THR A 707 0.48 9.41 23.68
CA THR A 707 0.65 8.48 24.82
C THR A 707 -0.72 7.92 25.17
N ASN A 708 -0.98 6.69 24.70
CA ASN A 708 -2.05 5.80 25.17
C ASN A 708 -1.70 4.33 24.82
N ALA A 709 -0.42 4.00 24.88
CA ALA A 709 0.09 2.64 24.91
C ALA A 709 1.37 2.73 25.74
N ASP A 710 1.26 2.37 27.02
CA ASP A 710 2.32 1.83 27.89
C ASP A 710 1.85 1.93 29.34
N TYR A 711 1.19 0.88 29.79
CA TYR A 711 1.26 0.41 31.17
C TYR A 711 1.10 -1.10 31.17
N ALA A 712 2.22 -1.79 31.41
CA ALA A 712 2.26 -3.01 32.21
C ALA A 712 3.56 -2.93 33.04
N ALA A 713 3.46 -3.33 34.31
CA ALA A 713 4.45 -3.21 35.39
C ALA A 713 5.88 -3.68 35.00
N GLY A 714 6.99 -3.19 35.57
CA GLY A 714 7.24 -2.26 36.67
C GLY A 714 8.70 -1.80 36.64
N ASP A 715 8.92 -0.56 37.11
CA ASP A 715 10.17 0.12 37.44
C ASP A 715 11.28 0.27 36.37
N ASN A 716 11.08 1.32 35.58
CA ASN A 716 12.09 2.21 34.98
C ASN A 716 13.26 1.54 34.19
N PRO A 717 13.08 1.26 32.89
CA PRO A 717 14.11 0.71 32.00
C PRO A 717 15.39 1.56 31.91
N GLU A 718 15.29 2.87 32.14
CA GLU A 718 16.44 3.78 32.14
C GLU A 718 17.29 3.62 33.41
N ALA A 719 16.68 3.32 34.56
CA ALA A 719 17.40 3.05 35.82
C ALA A 719 18.17 1.71 35.75
N ALA A 720 17.53 0.68 35.19
CA ALA A 720 18.13 -0.63 34.93
C ALA A 720 19.37 -0.54 34.03
N LYS A 721 19.29 0.22 32.93
CA LYS A 721 20.45 0.49 32.07
C LYS A 721 21.55 1.26 32.79
N LYS A 722 21.20 2.26 33.62
CA LYS A 722 22.16 3.07 34.39
C LYS A 722 22.93 2.23 35.43
N PHE A 723 22.27 1.29 36.10
CA PHE A 723 22.90 0.35 37.04
C PHE A 723 23.95 -0.54 36.33
N LEU A 724 23.57 -1.19 35.23
CA LEU A 724 24.47 -2.05 34.46
C LEU A 724 25.62 -1.26 33.81
N GLN A 725 25.39 -0.01 33.39
CA GLN A 725 26.44 0.90 32.95
C GLN A 725 27.44 1.24 34.06
N GLY A 726 26.98 1.34 35.31
CA GLY A 726 27.86 1.53 36.48
C GLY A 726 28.82 0.36 36.69
N ILE A 727 28.35 -0.87 36.50
CA ILE A 727 29.18 -2.09 36.62
C ILE A 727 30.25 -2.13 35.52
N ILE A 728 29.88 -1.82 34.26
CA ILE A 728 30.83 -1.76 33.14
C ILE A 728 31.93 -0.72 33.39
N LYS A 729 31.61 0.43 34.01
CA LYS A 729 32.59 1.47 34.33
C LYS A 729 33.52 1.11 35.50
N ARG A 730 33.09 0.23 36.41
CA ARG A 730 33.85 -0.15 37.61
C ARG A 730 34.80 -1.34 37.34
N VAL A 731 34.45 -2.22 36.40
CA VAL A 731 35.19 -3.45 36.14
C VAL A 731 36.07 -3.27 34.92
N ASP A 732 37.38 -3.27 35.16
CA ASP A 732 38.38 -3.12 34.10
C ASP A 732 38.21 -4.18 33.02
N ASP A 733 38.27 -3.74 31.76
CA ASP A 733 38.15 -4.56 30.56
C ASP A 733 36.83 -5.33 30.37
N LEU A 734 35.80 -5.07 31.18
CA LEU A 734 34.43 -5.49 30.89
C LEU A 734 33.85 -4.57 29.80
N ARG A 735 33.38 -5.16 28.69
CA ARG A 735 32.94 -4.42 27.51
C ARG A 735 31.43 -4.44 27.35
N ALA A 736 30.75 -5.54 27.69
CA ALA A 736 29.29 -5.59 27.67
C ALA A 736 28.69 -6.51 28.73
N ILE A 737 27.47 -6.17 29.12
CA ILE A 737 26.56 -7.03 29.88
C ILE A 737 25.29 -7.18 29.05
N VAL A 738 24.95 -8.42 28.72
CA VAL A 738 23.77 -8.76 27.91
C VAL A 738 22.93 -9.78 28.65
N ILE A 739 21.70 -9.43 28.97
CA ILE A 739 20.70 -10.33 29.55
C ILE A 739 19.78 -10.75 28.42
N THR A 740 19.72 -12.04 28.15
CA THR A 740 18.89 -12.64 27.10
C THR A 740 17.87 -13.60 27.69
N ASP A 741 16.88 -13.97 26.90
CA ASP A 741 16.10 -15.19 27.15
C ASP A 741 16.89 -16.46 26.77
N ARG A 742 16.23 -17.63 26.88
CA ARG A 742 16.81 -18.93 26.47
C ARG A 742 17.11 -19.02 24.98
N ASP A 743 16.51 -18.20 24.13
CA ASP A 743 16.72 -18.23 22.68
C ASP A 743 17.81 -17.23 22.22
N GLY A 744 18.51 -16.58 23.18
CA GLY A 744 19.59 -15.64 22.91
C GLY A 744 19.11 -14.24 22.52
N ILE A 745 17.83 -13.92 22.75
CA ILE A 745 17.24 -12.62 22.44
C ILE A 745 17.55 -11.65 23.57
N PRO A 746 18.25 -10.52 23.32
CA PRO A 746 18.61 -9.57 24.37
C PRO A 746 17.38 -8.82 24.90
N ILE A 747 17.09 -9.02 26.18
CA ILE A 747 16.09 -8.28 26.95
C ILE A 747 16.69 -6.95 27.41
N ILE A 748 17.92 -6.98 27.92
CA ILE A 748 18.69 -5.79 28.28
C ILE A 748 20.12 -5.95 27.77
N LYS A 749 20.59 -4.95 27.03
CA LYS A 749 21.96 -4.90 26.49
C LYS A 749 22.59 -3.57 26.85
N VAL A 750 23.75 -3.65 27.49
CA VAL A 750 24.60 -2.49 27.75
C VAL A 750 26.00 -2.78 27.23
N THR A 751 26.52 -1.87 26.40
CA THR A 751 27.80 -2.00 25.70
C THR A 751 28.65 -0.76 25.90
N ALA A 752 29.96 -0.96 26.07
CA ALA A 752 30.97 0.06 25.90
C ALA A 752 31.18 0.40 24.40
N PRO A 753 31.80 1.55 24.06
CA PRO A 753 31.88 2.06 22.69
C PRO A 753 32.63 1.15 21.68
N ASP A 754 33.53 0.28 22.13
CA ASP A 754 34.53 -0.39 21.27
C ASP A 754 34.34 -1.91 21.12
N ILE A 755 33.17 -2.40 20.68
CA ILE A 755 32.92 -3.86 20.58
C ILE A 755 32.82 -4.35 19.13
N PRO A 756 33.48 -5.48 18.77
CA PRO A 756 33.21 -6.19 17.53
C PRO A 756 31.77 -6.73 17.48
N ASP A 757 31.00 -6.28 16.48
CA ASP A 757 29.59 -6.64 16.27
C ASP A 757 29.20 -8.13 16.35
N PRO A 758 30.01 -9.14 15.94
CA PRO A 758 29.55 -10.53 15.83
C PRO A 758 29.15 -11.19 17.16
N VAL A 759 29.79 -10.80 18.26
CA VAL A 759 29.73 -11.51 19.56
C VAL A 759 28.51 -11.08 20.38
N SER A 760 27.94 -9.93 20.04
CA SER A 760 26.73 -9.40 20.67
C SER A 760 25.45 -9.70 19.87
N LYS A 761 25.55 -10.53 18.82
CA LYS A 761 24.42 -10.96 17.98
C LYS A 761 23.69 -12.14 18.63
N PRO A 762 22.35 -12.23 18.47
CA PRO A 762 21.54 -13.30 19.04
C PRO A 762 22.03 -14.70 18.69
N ASN A 763 22.49 -14.94 17.44
CA ASN A 763 22.99 -16.25 17.02
C ASN A 763 24.21 -16.71 17.84
N PHE A 764 25.08 -15.79 18.25
CA PHE A 764 26.23 -16.10 19.10
C PHE A 764 25.77 -16.36 20.54
N LEU A 765 24.88 -15.53 21.08
CA LEU A 765 24.37 -15.67 22.45
C LEU A 765 23.51 -16.94 22.63
N ALA A 766 22.73 -17.31 21.61
CA ALA A 766 21.92 -18.53 21.57
C ALA A 766 22.75 -19.82 21.51
N SER A 767 24.00 -19.73 21.03
CA SER A 767 24.91 -20.88 20.99
C SER A 767 25.15 -21.49 22.37
N VAL A 768 25.01 -20.69 23.43
CA VAL A 768 25.20 -21.11 24.81
C VAL A 768 24.02 -21.87 25.36
N SER A 769 22.79 -21.43 25.08
CA SER A 769 21.59 -22.21 25.45
C SER A 769 21.59 -23.58 24.80
N LEU A 770 22.00 -23.63 23.53
CA LEU A 770 22.25 -24.88 22.81
C LEU A 770 23.36 -25.70 23.48
N ALA A 771 24.49 -25.09 23.83
CA ALA A 771 25.58 -25.79 24.52
C ALA A 771 25.18 -26.34 25.90
N VAL A 772 24.39 -25.59 26.68
CA VAL A 772 23.82 -26.03 27.97
C VAL A 772 22.89 -27.22 27.77
N GLU A 773 22.01 -27.17 26.77
CA GLU A 773 21.08 -28.26 26.45
C GLU A 773 21.82 -29.52 26.00
N GLN A 774 22.82 -29.39 25.14
CA GLN A 774 23.65 -30.51 24.70
C GLN A 774 24.50 -31.09 25.84
N ALA A 775 25.06 -30.24 26.72
CA ALA A 775 25.80 -30.70 27.89
C ALA A 775 24.89 -31.50 28.85
N GLY A 776 23.64 -31.07 29.03
CA GLY A 776 22.64 -31.83 29.79
C GLY A 776 22.34 -33.20 29.17
N LYS A 777 22.21 -33.26 27.83
CA LYS A 777 22.01 -34.52 27.08
C LYS A 777 23.21 -35.47 27.16
N LEU A 778 24.42 -34.93 27.35
CA LEU A 778 25.65 -35.71 27.55
C LEU A 778 25.83 -36.21 29.00
N GLY A 779 24.87 -35.95 29.90
CA GLY A 779 24.91 -36.45 31.28
C GLY A 779 25.66 -35.56 32.28
N ASN A 780 26.05 -34.34 31.89
CA ASN A 780 26.81 -33.41 32.75
C ASN A 780 25.95 -32.62 33.75
N GLY A 781 24.68 -33.00 33.93
CA GLY A 781 23.74 -32.33 34.84
C GLY A 781 23.38 -30.91 34.38
N THR A 782 22.93 -30.07 35.32
CA THR A 782 22.53 -28.68 35.02
C THR A 782 23.74 -27.75 34.95
N THR A 783 24.13 -27.35 33.74
CA THR A 783 25.22 -26.37 33.54
C THR A 783 24.80 -24.98 34.00
N ARG A 784 25.45 -24.48 35.05
CA ARG A 784 25.18 -23.14 35.63
C ARG A 784 26.00 -22.03 34.98
N ARG A 785 27.21 -22.33 34.52
CA ARG A 785 28.16 -21.36 33.96
C ARG A 785 28.87 -21.95 32.74
N ILE A 786 29.09 -21.13 31.73
CA ILE A 786 29.94 -21.47 30.56
C ILE A 786 30.90 -20.30 30.33
N ILE A 787 32.17 -20.62 30.14
CA ILE A 787 33.22 -19.63 29.85
C ILE A 787 33.83 -19.99 28.49
N CYS A 788 33.74 -19.06 27.55
CA CYS A 788 34.31 -19.17 26.21
C CYS A 788 35.45 -18.16 26.08
N VAL A 789 36.69 -18.63 25.94
CA VAL A 789 37.87 -17.77 25.77
C VAL A 789 38.30 -17.80 24.31
N PHE A 790 38.39 -16.64 23.70
CA PHE A 790 38.87 -16.41 22.34
C PHE A 790 40.16 -15.57 22.37
N ASN A 791 40.83 -15.44 21.22
CA ASN A 791 42.13 -14.76 21.15
C ASN A 791 42.11 -13.32 21.70
N THR A 792 41.03 -12.57 21.46
CA THR A 792 40.92 -11.15 21.82
C THR A 792 39.91 -10.85 22.92
N ILE A 793 39.01 -11.79 23.22
CA ILE A 793 37.87 -11.60 24.11
C ILE A 793 37.60 -12.88 24.92
N GLN A 794 36.94 -12.72 26.06
CA GLN A 794 36.33 -13.82 26.79
C GLN A 794 34.86 -13.51 27.01
N VAL A 795 34.03 -14.55 26.95
CA VAL A 795 32.59 -14.45 27.18
C VAL A 795 32.20 -15.42 28.29
N ILE A 796 31.57 -14.88 29.32
CA ILE A 796 31.11 -15.64 30.49
C ILE A 796 29.59 -15.60 30.50
N HIS A 797 28.99 -16.78 30.53
CA HIS A 797 27.54 -16.92 30.56
C HIS A 797 27.08 -17.55 31.88
N PHE A 798 26.08 -16.93 32.51
CA PHE A 798 25.38 -17.46 33.68
C PHE A 798 23.97 -17.91 33.29
N ASN A 799 23.65 -19.16 33.60
CA ASN A 799 22.33 -19.73 33.37
C ASN A 799 21.40 -19.43 34.55
N LYS A 800 20.45 -18.51 34.34
CA LYS A 800 19.43 -18.07 35.30
C LYS A 800 18.03 -18.31 34.73
N SER A 801 17.84 -19.48 34.11
CA SER A 801 16.61 -19.91 33.45
C SER A 801 15.34 -19.37 34.12
N PRO A 802 14.43 -18.69 33.40
CA PRO A 802 14.35 -18.59 31.95
C PRO A 802 15.29 -17.55 31.30
N LEU A 803 16.11 -16.86 32.11
CA LEU A 803 17.02 -15.82 31.64
C LEU A 803 18.47 -16.29 31.57
N MET A 804 19.27 -15.65 30.73
CA MET A 804 20.70 -15.89 30.57
C MET A 804 21.45 -14.58 30.68
N ILE A 805 22.52 -14.54 31.47
CA ILE A 805 23.38 -13.35 31.59
C ILE A 805 24.68 -13.64 30.85
N SER A 806 25.11 -12.73 29.99
CA SER A 806 26.34 -12.84 29.20
C SER A 806 27.23 -11.63 29.45
N LEU A 807 28.42 -11.86 30.00
CA LEU A 807 29.47 -10.87 30.17
C LEU A 807 30.47 -11.01 29.03
N ILE A 808 30.74 -9.92 28.30
CA ILE A 808 31.75 -9.87 27.25
C ILE A 808 32.87 -8.97 27.72
N ALA A 809 34.08 -9.51 27.84
CA ALA A 809 35.26 -8.81 28.31
C ALA A 809 36.46 -9.07 27.41
N SER A 810 37.52 -8.25 27.53
CA SER A 810 38.78 -8.54 26.85
C SER A 810 39.38 -9.87 27.33
N SER A 811 40.17 -10.55 26.50
CA SER A 811 40.92 -11.75 26.92
C SER A 811 41.91 -11.47 28.07
N LYS A 812 42.27 -10.19 28.31
CA LYS A 812 43.10 -9.76 29.44
C LYS A 812 42.34 -9.53 30.75
N ALA A 813 41.01 -9.50 30.70
CA ALA A 813 40.18 -9.24 31.89
C ALA A 813 40.31 -10.38 32.92
N ASN A 814 40.28 -10.04 34.21
CA ASN A 814 40.37 -11.05 35.27
C ASN A 814 39.06 -11.86 35.36
N THR A 815 39.09 -13.11 34.89
CA THR A 815 37.93 -14.02 34.89
C THR A 815 37.34 -14.24 36.28
N GLY A 816 38.16 -14.27 37.33
CA GLY A 816 37.70 -14.41 38.71
C GLY A 816 36.84 -13.24 39.18
N LEU A 817 37.23 -12.01 38.84
CA LEU A 817 36.44 -10.81 39.14
C LEU A 817 35.11 -10.80 38.37
N LEU A 818 35.12 -11.25 37.11
CA LEU A 818 33.91 -11.33 36.30
C LEU A 818 32.92 -12.40 36.82
N LEU A 819 33.43 -13.51 37.36
CA LEU A 819 32.59 -14.55 37.99
C LEU A 819 31.93 -14.06 39.29
N ASN A 820 32.58 -13.18 40.04
CA ASN A 820 32.01 -12.62 41.27
C ASN A 820 30.82 -11.69 41.01
N LEU A 821 30.73 -11.09 39.81
CA LEU A 821 29.60 -10.24 39.40
C LEU A 821 28.27 -11.00 39.33
N GLU A 822 28.28 -12.33 39.26
CA GLU A 822 27.05 -13.12 39.29
C GLU A 822 26.23 -12.83 40.55
N SER A 823 26.89 -12.69 41.71
CA SER A 823 26.21 -12.44 42.99
C SER A 823 25.47 -11.09 43.01
N GLU A 824 26.08 -10.06 42.42
CA GLU A 824 25.52 -8.70 42.33
C GLU A 824 24.41 -8.61 41.26
N LEU A 825 24.54 -9.37 40.17
CA LEU A 825 23.54 -9.44 39.10
C LEU A 825 22.35 -10.35 39.43
N ASN A 826 22.48 -11.27 40.40
CA ASN A 826 21.41 -12.19 40.79
C ASN A 826 20.17 -11.45 41.30
N ASN A 827 20.33 -10.48 42.20
CA ASN A 827 19.19 -9.74 42.75
C ASN A 827 18.44 -9.00 41.63
N PHE A 828 19.17 -8.36 40.73
CA PHE A 828 18.62 -7.66 39.57
C PHE A 828 17.88 -8.60 38.59
N VAL A 829 18.37 -9.82 38.39
CA VAL A 829 17.77 -10.79 37.46
C VAL A 829 16.59 -11.53 38.08
N GLU A 830 16.56 -11.75 39.39
CA GLU A 830 15.38 -12.30 40.08
C GLU A 830 14.20 -11.32 40.03
N ASP A 831 14.43 -10.01 40.21
CA ASP A 831 13.39 -8.99 40.04
C ASP A 831 12.80 -9.00 38.62
N LEU A 832 13.67 -9.09 37.60
CA LEU A 832 13.25 -9.21 36.20
C LEU A 832 12.50 -10.52 35.92
N ARG A 833 12.91 -11.61 36.57
CA ARG A 833 12.28 -12.91 36.42
C ARG A 833 10.86 -12.93 36.98
N THR A 834 10.63 -12.29 38.13
CA THR A 834 9.27 -12.15 38.70
C THR A 834 8.34 -11.38 37.77
N ALA A 835 8.83 -10.31 37.11
CA ALA A 835 8.02 -9.53 36.17
C ALA A 835 7.66 -10.31 34.87
N ILE A 836 8.48 -11.26 34.45
CA ILE A 836 8.28 -12.05 33.22
C ILE A 836 7.43 -13.31 33.47
N SER A 837 7.21 -13.70 34.74
CA SER A 837 6.56 -14.96 35.11
C SER A 837 5.06 -14.85 35.45
N GLU A 838 4.44 -13.67 35.39
CA GLU A 838 2.98 -13.54 35.53
C GLU A 838 2.26 -13.81 34.20
N PRO A 839 1.24 -14.69 34.18
CA PRO A 839 0.64 -15.29 32.98
C PRO A 839 -0.24 -14.36 32.13
#